data_AF-A0A8C4E9M7-F1
#
_entry.id   AF-A0A8C4E9M7-F1
#
_cell.length_a   1.000
_cell.length_b   1.000
_cell.length_c   1.000
_cell.angle_alpha   90.00
_cell.angle_beta   90.00
_cell.angle_gamma   90.00
#
_symmetry.space_group_name_H-M   'P 1'
#
loop_
_entity.id
_entity.type
_entity.pdbx_description
1 polymer ?
#
loop_
_entity_poly.entity_id
_entity_poly.type
_entity_poly.pdbx_seq_one_letter_code
_entity_poly.pdbx_strand_id
1 'polypeptide(L)'
;MDSDPQTIGLMVFGGFMILSAVGIALVSTLSMKETSYDEALAKQRHQLIQTQTQKAEKKKKNKAKRKEDRPDGKFSEPGSDGGEEPEGVTCTEPESEPEPATELDAAPNPSPEPEPEPEPEQEPELAVVTGTTIRSAPAPSPKKKKKSAKVEPAAVMEKVTKEVLVMALAPVVGVSPVNVTKEPSAAKTEEPKETSSKKKKSKNKPDPVTDSALLLPYGELLTAVSSMTLSDDKMHKLMEVLNQKAGVRQDSWQLACQRGDPLAALKKQLEEKDKLLTSEQEDAAVIKSRLRELSKELGAEKSKMASLEARLKAELSARVQEVDTLQTRMRTGDQEHLKLTQQLNQKIGSLQEQLENGPNAQLTRLQQENSILRDALNQATSQAESRQNTELARLRQDCVRLGRELTKHTNALQSDEEQRKSLEVKMAAAEQELARAQLVHADTEHALQQQLEEVCSQLKASQQEAAAVSELQEALASREAELQELKVQLENQVTIQGSGSETESEQPFESLEKDSLLLRLEEELQQTRNHGNELQEKMAAKAEAFSTAERLSEQREAELKAALTDSETRFAALRLDFQASLQVLFPGVSVEAEQNDWLELFTQKVEQSKIEAETSHSELQSRLHEADRKQAELEAESDHSRKLLQEAEAELEALRRRSEEDKNVWRQKMSEAEQKKQTVLDQLQLLEDEVQRGRTGMEDTRQLKEQLMLLEAQLEKQLEEAGFAQSRREELAQARQEVLQLQTEAGRRSAAALQEAAVEVKEETPV
;
A
#
# COMPACT_ATOMS: atom_id res chain seq x y z
N MET A 1 43.58 14.92 16.58
CA MET A 1 42.79 14.64 15.35
C MET A 1 41.34 14.64 15.77
N ASP A 2 40.76 15.83 15.89
CA ASP A 2 39.62 16.07 16.78
C ASP A 2 38.41 16.40 15.91
N SER A 3 37.81 15.35 15.35
CA SER A 3 36.64 15.46 14.48
C SER A 3 35.42 15.89 15.29
N ASP A 4 34.83 17.02 14.91
CA ASP A 4 33.62 17.58 15.53
C ASP A 4 32.48 16.52 15.61
N PRO A 5 31.81 16.36 16.76
CA PRO A 5 30.66 15.46 16.88
C PRO A 5 29.53 15.73 15.87
N GLN A 6 29.38 16.95 15.36
CA GLN A 6 28.45 17.26 14.27
C GLN A 6 28.88 16.63 12.95
N THR A 7 30.18 16.69 12.61
CA THR A 7 30.74 16.03 11.43
C THR A 7 30.62 14.51 11.53
N ILE A 8 30.88 13.93 12.70
CA ILE A 8 30.67 12.49 12.95
C ILE A 8 29.18 12.12 12.80
N GLY A 9 28.28 12.91 13.37
CA GLY A 9 26.83 12.71 13.24
C GLY A 9 26.35 12.75 11.79
N LEU A 10 26.83 13.72 11.00
CA LEU A 10 26.50 13.85 9.59
C LEU A 10 27.06 12.68 8.76
N MET A 11 28.28 12.23 9.06
CA MET A 11 28.92 11.10 8.37
C MET A 11 28.22 9.77 8.67
N VAL A 12 27.76 9.56 9.91
CA VAL A 12 26.96 8.39 10.29
C VAL A 12 25.56 8.43 9.65
N PHE A 13 24.87 9.57 9.64
CA PHE A 13 23.58 9.71 8.97
C PHE A 13 23.68 9.52 7.44
N GLY A 14 24.72 10.09 6.81
CA GLY A 14 25.02 9.88 5.39
C GLY A 14 25.28 8.41 5.06
N GLY A 15 26.11 7.74 5.88
CA GLY A 15 26.36 6.29 5.75
C GLY A 15 25.08 5.47 5.90
N PHE A 16 24.22 5.78 6.87
CA PHE A 16 22.97 5.06 7.10
C PHE A 16 21.93 5.29 5.98
N MET A 17 21.87 6.51 5.43
CA MET A 17 21.07 6.84 4.24
C MET A 17 21.52 6.03 3.02
N ILE A 18 22.83 5.98 2.75
CA ILE A 18 23.39 5.23 1.60
C ILE A 18 23.15 3.73 1.78
N LEU A 19 23.39 3.16 2.97
CA LEU A 19 23.10 1.77 3.28
C LEU A 19 21.61 1.43 3.15
N SER A 20 20.72 2.35 3.54
CA SER A 20 19.26 2.18 3.39
C SER A 20 18.84 2.22 1.92
N ALA A 21 19.38 3.16 1.13
CA ALA A 21 19.11 3.27 -0.30
C ALA A 21 19.61 2.03 -1.06
N VAL A 22 20.82 1.54 -0.76
CA VAL A 22 21.36 0.29 -1.31
C VAL A 22 20.51 -0.92 -0.87
N GLY A 23 20.08 -0.97 0.39
CA GLY A 23 19.17 -2.01 0.89
C GLY A 23 17.84 -2.05 0.14
N ILE A 24 17.20 -0.89 -0.07
CA ILE A 24 15.96 -0.76 -0.84
C ILE A 24 16.18 -1.13 -2.32
N ALA A 25 17.28 -0.67 -2.93
CA ALA A 25 17.61 -1.01 -4.31
C ALA A 25 17.87 -2.52 -4.51
N LEU A 26 18.54 -3.18 -3.55
CA LEU A 26 18.76 -4.63 -3.57
C LEU A 26 17.45 -5.40 -3.34
N VAL A 27 16.62 -4.99 -2.38
CA VAL A 27 15.29 -5.60 -2.17
C VAL A 27 14.41 -5.44 -3.40
N SER A 28 14.42 -4.27 -4.07
CA SER A 28 13.63 -4.03 -5.28
C SER A 28 14.16 -4.83 -6.48
N THR A 29 15.47 -4.84 -6.72
CA THR A 29 16.08 -5.57 -7.86
C THR A 29 16.05 -7.10 -7.68
N LEU A 30 15.94 -7.61 -6.45
CA LEU A 30 15.68 -9.02 -6.18
C LEU A 30 14.18 -9.35 -6.25
N SER A 31 13.28 -8.52 -5.71
CA SER A 31 11.82 -8.73 -5.76
C SER A 31 11.29 -8.68 -7.21
N MET A 32 11.89 -7.88 -8.09
CA MET A 32 11.56 -7.83 -9.51
C MET A 32 12.20 -8.98 -10.33
N LYS A 33 12.88 -9.94 -9.69
CA LYS A 33 13.49 -11.12 -10.34
C LYS A 33 12.90 -12.47 -9.93
N GLU A 34 11.87 -12.49 -9.07
CA GLU A 34 11.06 -13.69 -8.87
C GLU A 34 10.14 -13.92 -10.08
N THR A 35 10.66 -14.65 -11.09
CA THR A 35 9.82 -15.20 -12.17
C THR A 35 8.77 -16.11 -11.55
N SER A 36 7.50 -15.69 -11.62
CA SER A 36 6.46 -16.31 -10.81
C SER A 36 6.26 -17.79 -11.15
N TYR A 37 5.85 -18.58 -10.14
CA TYR A 37 5.61 -20.02 -10.30
C TYR A 37 4.57 -20.34 -11.40
N ASP A 38 3.62 -19.44 -11.65
CA ASP A 38 2.66 -19.53 -12.75
C ASP A 38 3.32 -19.34 -14.13
N GLU A 39 4.35 -18.49 -14.26
CA GLU A 39 5.09 -18.31 -15.50
C GLU A 39 5.94 -19.55 -15.84
N ALA A 40 6.54 -20.19 -14.82
CA ALA A 40 7.24 -21.46 -14.97
C ALA A 40 6.27 -22.59 -15.40
N LEU A 41 5.09 -22.68 -14.77
CA LEU A 41 4.03 -23.61 -15.18
C LEU A 41 3.47 -23.31 -16.57
N ALA A 42 3.35 -22.04 -16.96
CA ALA A 42 2.93 -21.64 -18.30
C ALA A 42 3.95 -22.07 -19.36
N LYS A 43 5.25 -21.85 -19.11
CA LYS A 43 6.35 -22.31 -19.98
C LYS A 43 6.40 -23.84 -20.09
N GLN A 44 6.24 -24.57 -18.98
CA GLN A 44 6.15 -26.04 -18.99
C GLN A 44 4.94 -26.54 -19.80
N ARG A 45 3.77 -25.91 -19.64
CA ARG A 45 2.56 -26.21 -20.43
C ARG A 45 2.78 -25.91 -21.92
N HIS A 46 3.40 -24.78 -22.27
CA HIS A 46 3.71 -24.44 -23.67
C HIS A 46 4.68 -25.43 -24.33
N GLN A 47 5.71 -25.89 -23.63
CA GLN A 47 6.64 -26.92 -24.12
C GLN A 47 5.98 -28.29 -24.28
N LEU A 48 5.09 -28.68 -23.35
CA LEU A 48 4.27 -29.89 -23.49
C LEU A 48 3.32 -29.82 -24.69
N ILE A 49 2.70 -28.67 -24.92
CA ILE A 49 1.82 -28.44 -26.07
C ILE A 49 2.63 -28.48 -27.38
N GLN A 50 3.77 -27.78 -27.48
CA GLN A 50 4.63 -27.82 -28.67
C GLN A 50 5.12 -29.24 -28.99
N THR A 51 5.60 -29.99 -27.98
CA THR A 51 6.06 -31.38 -28.18
C THR A 51 4.91 -32.35 -28.48
N GLN A 52 3.67 -32.02 -28.12
CA GLN A 52 2.47 -32.76 -28.56
C GLN A 52 2.09 -32.42 -30.01
N THR A 53 2.14 -31.15 -30.42
CA THR A 53 1.88 -30.71 -31.80
C THR A 53 2.89 -31.30 -32.80
N GLN A 54 4.19 -31.28 -32.47
CA GLN A 54 5.23 -31.90 -33.31
C GLN A 54 5.06 -33.43 -33.43
N LYS A 55 4.46 -34.09 -32.43
CA LYS A 55 4.09 -35.51 -32.50
C LYS A 55 2.81 -35.76 -33.31
N ALA A 56 1.93 -34.77 -33.45
CA ALA A 56 0.72 -34.86 -34.27
C ALA A 56 1.04 -34.74 -35.77
N GLU A 57 1.90 -33.80 -36.19
CA GLU A 57 2.25 -33.61 -37.60
C GLU A 57 2.91 -34.85 -38.23
N LYS A 58 3.86 -35.49 -37.51
CA LYS A 58 4.51 -36.73 -37.96
C LYS A 58 3.54 -37.90 -38.18
N LYS A 59 2.28 -37.79 -37.76
CA LYS A 59 1.24 -38.83 -37.94
C LYS A 59 0.22 -38.52 -39.05
N LYS A 60 0.27 -37.35 -39.69
CA LYS A 60 -0.75 -36.91 -40.69
C LYS A 60 -0.31 -37.00 -42.16
N LYS A 61 0.80 -37.68 -42.47
CA LYS A 61 1.29 -37.91 -43.85
C LYS A 61 0.90 -39.29 -44.41
N ASN A 62 -0.40 -39.59 -44.47
CA ASN A 62 -0.91 -40.71 -45.27
C ASN A 62 -2.41 -40.57 -45.61
N LYS A 63 -2.78 -41.05 -46.81
CA LYS A 63 -4.15 -41.27 -47.33
C LYS A 63 -5.04 -40.04 -47.60
N ALA A 64 -4.84 -39.41 -48.77
CA ALA A 64 -5.87 -38.66 -49.51
C ALA A 64 -5.64 -38.79 -51.03
N LYS A 65 -6.67 -39.08 -51.85
CA LYS A 65 -6.63 -38.99 -53.33
C LYS A 65 -8.03 -39.05 -53.97
N ARG A 66 -8.32 -38.09 -54.88
CA ARG A 66 -9.57 -37.90 -55.68
C ARG A 66 -10.83 -37.54 -54.87
N LYS A 67 -11.82 -36.79 -55.39
CA LYS A 67 -11.97 -35.84 -56.53
C LYS A 67 -13.17 -34.90 -56.16
N GLU A 68 -13.20 -33.60 -56.49
CA GLU A 68 -13.68 -32.99 -57.76
C GLU A 68 -15.19 -33.31 -58.03
N ASP A 69 -16.12 -32.38 -58.32
CA ASP A 69 -16.00 -31.05 -58.97
C ASP A 69 -17.09 -30.01 -58.53
N ARG A 70 -17.13 -28.83 -59.18
CA ARG A 70 -18.07 -27.66 -59.05
C ARG A 70 -19.35 -27.83 -59.95
N PRO A 71 -20.26 -26.84 -60.27
CA PRO A 71 -20.19 -25.35 -60.20
C PRO A 71 -21.46 -24.55 -59.71
N ASP A 72 -21.27 -23.22 -59.59
CA ASP A 72 -22.12 -21.99 -59.78
C ASP A 72 -23.69 -22.00 -59.80
N GLY A 73 -24.42 -20.91 -59.50
CA GLY A 73 -24.04 -19.52 -59.10
C GLY A 73 -25.17 -18.46 -59.30
N LYS A 74 -24.83 -17.15 -59.22
CA LYS A 74 -25.66 -15.90 -59.41
C LYS A 74 -26.60 -15.51 -58.24
N PHE A 75 -26.93 -14.23 -57.95
CA PHE A 75 -26.65 -12.86 -58.51
C PHE A 75 -27.04 -11.79 -57.41
N SER A 76 -26.77 -10.47 -57.44
CA SER A 76 -25.84 -9.56 -58.16
C SER A 76 -25.82 -8.16 -57.47
N GLU A 77 -24.68 -7.43 -57.49
CA GLU A 77 -24.52 -5.96 -57.71
C GLU A 77 -25.17 -4.86 -56.79
N PRO A 78 -24.75 -3.57 -56.87
CA PRO A 78 -23.37 -3.00 -56.97
C PRO A 78 -23.13 -1.68 -56.18
N GLY A 79 -21.91 -1.10 -56.22
CA GLY A 79 -21.72 0.38 -56.19
C GLY A 79 -20.50 0.98 -55.44
N SER A 80 -19.77 1.90 -56.11
CA SER A 80 -18.66 2.79 -55.69
C SER A 80 -17.37 2.16 -55.09
N ASP A 81 -16.14 2.34 -55.62
CA ASP A 81 -15.38 3.58 -55.99
C ASP A 81 -14.81 4.29 -54.73
N GLY A 82 -13.52 4.64 -54.57
CA GLY A 82 -12.28 4.71 -55.37
C GLY A 82 -11.36 5.75 -54.67
N GLY A 83 -10.03 5.84 -54.77
CA GLY A 83 -8.96 5.10 -55.44
C GLY A 83 -7.57 5.63 -54.96
N GLU A 84 -6.53 5.44 -55.77
CA GLU A 84 -5.14 5.96 -55.64
C GLU A 84 -4.15 5.29 -54.64
N GLU A 85 -2.95 5.05 -55.19
CA GLU A 85 -1.69 4.44 -54.71
C GLU A 85 -0.56 5.38 -55.23
N PRO A 86 0.76 5.08 -55.27
CA PRO A 86 1.64 4.22 -54.46
C PRO A 86 2.95 4.93 -54.02
N GLU A 87 3.81 4.25 -53.23
CA GLU A 87 5.30 4.17 -53.35
C GLU A 87 5.81 3.25 -52.20
N GLY A 88 6.91 2.48 -52.28
CA GLY A 88 8.04 2.45 -53.21
C GLY A 88 9.33 2.98 -52.53
N VAL A 89 10.51 2.34 -52.53
CA VAL A 89 10.99 1.07 -53.10
C VAL A 89 12.10 0.48 -52.18
N THR A 90 12.36 -0.83 -52.26
CA THR A 90 13.41 -1.58 -51.53
C THR A 90 14.85 -1.41 -52.05
N CYS A 91 15.87 -1.65 -51.21
CA CYS A 91 17.10 -2.38 -51.63
C CYS A 91 18.01 -2.87 -50.47
N THR A 92 18.25 -4.19 -50.42
CA THR A 92 19.53 -4.95 -50.22
C THR A 92 20.68 -4.38 -49.35
N GLU A 93 21.26 -5.10 -48.36
CA GLU A 93 21.97 -6.42 -48.38
C GLU A 93 23.40 -6.33 -49.00
N PRO A 94 24.48 -7.03 -48.53
CA PRO A 94 24.61 -8.14 -47.55
C PRO A 94 25.37 -7.69 -46.25
N GLU A 95 26.28 -8.39 -45.52
CA GLU A 95 27.03 -9.66 -45.68
C GLU A 95 27.67 -10.22 -44.36
N SER A 96 28.04 -11.50 -44.39
CA SER A 96 29.11 -12.23 -43.67
C SER A 96 29.14 -12.42 -42.13
N GLU A 97 28.91 -13.68 -41.75
CA GLU A 97 29.26 -14.39 -40.50
C GLU A 97 30.79 -14.70 -40.42
N PRO A 98 31.37 -15.10 -39.26
CA PRO A 98 31.53 -16.55 -39.03
C PRO A 98 31.58 -17.04 -37.55
N GLU A 99 31.18 -18.30 -37.33
CA GLU A 99 31.57 -19.17 -36.19
C GLU A 99 33.05 -19.68 -36.32
N PRO A 100 33.64 -20.54 -35.44
CA PRO A 100 33.15 -21.19 -34.20
C PRO A 100 34.15 -21.16 -32.99
N ALA A 101 33.78 -21.75 -31.85
CA ALA A 101 34.55 -22.80 -31.14
C ALA A 101 34.01 -23.14 -29.72
N THR A 102 34.10 -24.43 -29.36
CA THR A 102 33.65 -25.06 -28.11
C THR A 102 34.65 -25.02 -26.95
N GLU A 103 34.09 -25.04 -25.72
CA GLU A 103 34.53 -25.77 -24.50
C GLU A 103 36.02 -25.80 -24.06
N LEU A 104 36.27 -25.51 -22.77
CA LEU A 104 37.03 -26.41 -21.89
C LEU A 104 36.77 -26.10 -20.39
N ASP A 105 37.15 -27.03 -19.51
CA ASP A 105 36.77 -27.12 -18.08
C ASP A 105 38.03 -27.27 -17.17
N ALA A 106 37.85 -27.12 -15.85
CA ALA A 106 38.84 -27.21 -14.75
C ALA A 106 39.90 -26.07 -14.70
N ALA A 107 40.58 -25.79 -13.57
CA ALA A 107 40.78 -26.55 -12.33
C ALA A 107 40.93 -25.62 -11.08
N PRO A 108 40.95 -26.14 -9.82
CA PRO A 108 40.84 -25.35 -8.59
C PRO A 108 42.14 -25.21 -7.77
N ASN A 109 42.16 -24.31 -6.77
CA ASN A 109 42.59 -24.65 -5.39
C ASN A 109 42.17 -23.60 -4.32
N PRO A 110 42.06 -23.94 -3.01
CA PRO A 110 41.61 -23.03 -1.94
C PRO A 110 42.64 -22.79 -0.80
N SER A 111 42.18 -22.13 0.27
CA SER A 111 42.76 -22.06 1.65
C SER A 111 43.93 -21.08 1.88
N PRO A 112 44.22 -20.64 3.13
CA PRO A 112 43.54 -20.93 4.41
C PRO A 112 43.11 -19.70 5.25
N GLU A 113 42.29 -19.95 6.27
CA GLU A 113 41.92 -19.04 7.37
C GLU A 113 42.40 -19.64 8.72
N PRO A 114 42.93 -18.85 9.68
CA PRO A 114 43.31 -19.36 11.01
C PRO A 114 42.58 -18.66 12.20
N GLU A 115 41.88 -19.47 13.00
CA GLU A 115 41.61 -19.26 14.44
C GLU A 115 42.90 -19.42 15.29
N PRO A 116 42.96 -19.14 16.63
CA PRO A 116 41.85 -18.95 17.60
C PRO A 116 41.97 -17.77 18.62
N GLU A 117 41.00 -17.71 19.54
CA GLU A 117 40.92 -17.23 20.95
C GLU A 117 42.21 -16.75 21.70
N PRO A 118 42.12 -15.90 22.77
CA PRO A 118 41.09 -15.97 23.84
C PRO A 118 40.58 -14.66 24.53
N GLU A 119 39.66 -14.86 25.49
CA GLU A 119 39.14 -13.94 26.54
C GLU A 119 40.24 -13.43 27.52
N PRO A 120 40.05 -12.33 28.31
CA PRO A 120 39.35 -12.45 29.61
C PRO A 120 38.63 -11.18 30.21
N GLU A 121 37.77 -11.46 31.20
CA GLU A 121 37.43 -10.79 32.49
C GLU A 121 37.65 -9.26 32.74
N GLN A 122 36.59 -8.49 33.11
CA GLN A 122 36.11 -8.07 34.46
C GLN A 122 36.95 -7.00 35.25
N GLU A 123 36.35 -5.86 35.65
CA GLU A 123 36.75 -5.00 36.82
C GLU A 123 35.61 -3.99 37.23
N PRO A 124 35.67 -3.20 38.36
CA PRO A 124 34.50 -3.11 39.27
C PRO A 124 34.06 -1.73 39.86
N GLU A 125 32.94 -1.79 40.62
CA GLU A 125 32.43 -1.02 41.80
C GLU A 125 32.67 0.49 42.13
N LEU A 126 31.62 1.08 42.80
CA LEU A 126 31.58 2.28 43.69
C LEU A 126 31.77 3.69 43.06
N ALA A 127 31.19 4.80 43.57
CA ALA A 127 30.05 5.09 44.47
C ALA A 127 29.72 6.61 44.48
N VAL A 128 28.57 7.03 45.10
CA VAL A 128 28.38 8.20 46.03
C VAL A 128 26.95 8.81 46.00
N VAL A 129 26.24 8.73 47.16
CA VAL A 129 25.24 9.67 47.77
C VAL A 129 24.08 10.20 46.89
N THR A 130 22.77 10.02 47.17
CA THR A 130 21.96 9.68 48.39
C THR A 130 20.94 8.54 48.11
N GLY A 131 20.12 8.01 49.04
CA GLY A 131 20.04 8.17 50.51
C GLY A 131 18.61 8.39 51.08
N THR A 132 18.16 7.53 52.02
CA THR A 132 16.92 7.59 52.85
C THR A 132 15.55 7.53 52.13
N THR A 133 14.51 6.76 52.55
CA THR A 133 14.31 5.91 53.75
C THR A 133 13.07 4.95 53.65
N ILE A 134 13.06 3.83 54.40
CA ILE A 134 12.01 2.75 54.58
C ILE A 134 11.68 1.73 53.44
N ARG A 135 12.50 0.69 53.33
CA ARG A 135 12.19 -0.75 53.61
C ARG A 135 10.75 -1.31 53.42
N SER A 136 10.57 -2.24 52.47
CA SER A 136 9.80 -3.51 52.65
C SER A 136 10.05 -4.54 51.52
N ALA A 137 9.86 -5.83 51.82
CA ALA A 137 10.12 -7.02 50.98
C ALA A 137 9.18 -8.19 51.45
N PRO A 138 9.12 -9.41 50.85
CA PRO A 138 9.94 -10.00 49.77
C PRO A 138 9.13 -10.73 48.64
N ALA A 139 9.82 -11.49 47.79
CA ALA A 139 9.27 -12.38 46.74
C ALA A 139 8.95 -13.81 47.29
N PRO A 140 8.48 -14.82 46.48
CA PRO A 140 9.30 -15.45 45.42
C PRO A 140 8.57 -15.94 44.14
N SER A 141 9.39 -16.39 43.17
CA SER A 141 9.05 -17.01 41.87
C SER A 141 8.76 -18.54 41.95
N PRO A 142 8.41 -19.29 40.86
CA PRO A 142 9.41 -19.66 39.83
C PRO A 142 8.96 -19.91 38.36
N LYS A 143 9.98 -19.94 37.50
CA LYS A 143 10.02 -20.14 36.03
C LYS A 143 9.72 -21.60 35.57
N LYS A 144 9.42 -21.80 34.28
CA LYS A 144 9.76 -23.03 33.50
C LYS A 144 10.17 -22.69 32.05
N LYS A 145 10.96 -23.57 31.40
CA LYS A 145 11.62 -23.37 30.08
C LYS A 145 11.30 -24.49 29.06
N LYS A 146 11.34 -24.17 27.76
CA LYS A 146 11.70 -25.00 26.56
C LYS A 146 11.54 -24.07 25.32
N LYS A 147 12.43 -23.91 24.31
CA LYS A 147 13.21 -24.81 23.41
C LYS A 147 12.32 -25.81 22.64
N SER A 148 12.41 -25.98 21.31
CA SER A 148 13.39 -25.48 20.32
C SER A 148 13.03 -25.86 18.86
N ALA A 149 13.56 -25.13 17.85
CA ALA A 149 13.90 -25.61 16.48
C ALA A 149 12.72 -26.04 15.54
N LYS A 150 12.82 -26.12 14.19
CA LYS A 150 13.73 -25.56 13.13
C LYS A 150 13.15 -25.99 11.75
N VAL A 151 13.29 -25.13 10.73
CA VAL A 151 13.14 -25.41 9.27
C VAL A 151 11.73 -25.53 8.66
N GLU A 152 11.71 -25.04 7.41
CA GLU A 152 10.68 -24.91 6.37
C GLU A 152 10.41 -26.25 5.61
N PRO A 153 9.45 -26.39 4.65
CA PRO A 153 9.20 -25.45 3.55
C PRO A 153 7.76 -25.20 3.05
N ALA A 154 7.65 -24.11 2.28
CA ALA A 154 6.74 -23.80 1.17
C ALA A 154 5.64 -24.81 0.78
N ALA A 155 4.41 -24.31 0.54
CA ALA A 155 4.01 -23.79 -0.79
C ALA A 155 2.47 -23.57 -0.93
N VAL A 156 2.10 -22.79 -1.96
CA VAL A 156 0.77 -22.63 -2.58
C VAL A 156 -0.39 -22.12 -1.71
N MET A 157 -0.82 -20.88 -1.98
CA MET A 157 -2.15 -20.39 -1.64
C MET A 157 -3.16 -20.89 -2.69
N GLU A 158 -4.30 -21.45 -2.28
CA GLU A 158 -5.48 -21.51 -3.16
C GLU A 158 -6.37 -20.26 -2.94
N LYS A 159 -7.13 -19.88 -3.96
CA LYS A 159 -7.56 -18.48 -4.20
C LYS A 159 -9.04 -18.31 -3.92
N VAL A 160 -9.39 -17.62 -2.83
CA VAL A 160 -10.79 -17.24 -2.54
C VAL A 160 -11.37 -16.36 -3.66
N THR A 161 -12.50 -16.79 -4.20
CA THR A 161 -13.42 -15.97 -5.00
C THR A 161 -14.40 -15.23 -4.08
N LYS A 162 -14.75 -14.00 -4.48
CA LYS A 162 -15.66 -13.13 -3.70
C LYS A 162 -17.10 -13.56 -3.90
N GLU A 163 -17.89 -13.63 -2.82
CA GLU A 163 -19.35 -13.47 -2.88
C GLU A 163 -19.82 -12.36 -1.94
N VAL A 164 -21.03 -11.86 -2.19
CA VAL A 164 -21.51 -10.56 -1.70
C VAL A 164 -22.54 -10.72 -0.59
N LEU A 165 -22.37 -9.90 0.45
CA LEU A 165 -23.28 -9.78 1.60
C LEU A 165 -24.68 -9.29 1.16
N VAL A 166 -25.72 -10.03 1.54
CA VAL A 166 -27.10 -9.52 1.64
C VAL A 166 -27.72 -9.99 2.96
N MET A 167 -28.38 -9.07 3.68
CA MET A 167 -29.11 -9.33 4.93
C MET A 167 -30.27 -10.33 4.69
N ALA A 168 -30.50 -11.35 5.51
CA ALA A 168 -30.83 -11.32 6.95
C ALA A 168 -32.17 -10.62 7.27
N LEU A 169 -33.26 -11.39 7.33
CA LEU A 169 -34.47 -11.06 8.10
C LEU A 169 -35.18 -12.33 8.61
N ALA A 170 -35.62 -12.27 9.86
CA ALA A 170 -36.50 -13.19 10.57
C ALA A 170 -37.06 -12.43 11.81
N PRO A 171 -37.99 -12.96 12.62
CA PRO A 171 -38.87 -14.13 12.45
C PRO A 171 -40.38 -13.76 12.58
N VAL A 172 -41.30 -14.74 12.56
CA VAL A 172 -42.51 -14.68 13.43
C VAL A 172 -43.18 -16.06 13.66
N VAL A 173 -43.82 -16.15 14.83
CA VAL A 173 -44.68 -17.20 15.42
C VAL A 173 -45.76 -17.74 14.45
N GLY A 174 -46.24 -18.99 14.50
CA GLY A 174 -45.93 -20.15 15.36
C GLY A 174 -47.19 -20.82 15.97
N VAL A 175 -47.37 -22.15 15.77
CA VAL A 175 -48.44 -22.96 16.40
C VAL A 175 -47.90 -24.38 16.72
N SER A 176 -48.33 -24.98 17.83
CA SER A 176 -47.79 -26.26 18.34
C SER A 176 -48.49 -27.52 17.80
N PRO A 177 -47.78 -28.64 17.59
CA PRO A 177 -48.37 -29.99 17.43
C PRO A 177 -48.53 -30.71 18.79
N VAL A 178 -49.44 -31.68 18.88
CA VAL A 178 -49.69 -32.51 20.07
C VAL A 178 -49.84 -33.99 19.70
N ASN A 179 -49.04 -34.85 20.36
CA ASN A 179 -49.11 -36.33 20.35
C ASN A 179 -48.86 -37.05 19.00
N VAL A 180 -48.38 -38.31 18.96
CA VAL A 180 -48.18 -39.33 20.02
C VAL A 180 -46.73 -39.88 20.04
N THR A 181 -46.15 -39.94 21.25
CA THR A 181 -45.15 -40.87 21.82
C THR A 181 -44.06 -41.55 20.96
N LYS A 182 -42.79 -41.41 21.40
CA LYS A 182 -41.67 -42.36 21.19
C LYS A 182 -41.63 -43.40 22.32
N GLU A 183 -41.06 -44.59 22.07
CA GLU A 183 -40.08 -45.18 22.99
C GLU A 183 -39.09 -46.13 22.27
N PRO A 184 -37.79 -46.19 22.63
CA PRO A 184 -36.78 -47.04 21.97
C PRO A 184 -36.06 -48.05 22.91
N SER A 185 -35.25 -48.94 22.31
CA SER A 185 -34.25 -49.84 22.94
C SER A 185 -34.77 -51.01 23.80
N ALA A 186 -34.09 -52.17 23.88
CA ALA A 186 -33.03 -52.75 23.05
C ALA A 186 -32.81 -54.26 23.40
N ALA A 187 -31.97 -54.91 22.59
CA ALA A 187 -31.16 -56.12 22.89
C ALA A 187 -31.76 -57.54 22.75
N LYS A 188 -31.32 -58.18 21.65
CA LYS A 188 -30.65 -59.51 21.58
C LYS A 188 -31.45 -60.84 21.49
N THR A 189 -31.21 -61.48 20.34
CA THR A 189 -30.73 -62.87 20.16
C THR A 189 -31.74 -63.98 19.78
N GLU A 190 -31.57 -64.43 18.53
CA GLU A 190 -31.78 -65.77 17.95
C GLU A 190 -33.08 -66.56 18.23
N GLU A 191 -33.95 -66.63 17.21
CA GLU A 191 -34.89 -67.74 17.03
C GLU A 191 -34.29 -68.85 16.13
N PRO A 192 -34.36 -70.14 16.51
CA PRO A 192 -33.86 -71.25 15.70
C PRO A 192 -34.90 -71.85 14.75
N LYS A 193 -34.44 -72.63 13.76
CA LYS A 193 -35.27 -73.32 12.75
C LYS A 193 -35.79 -74.68 13.24
N GLU A 194 -37.07 -74.95 12.99
CA GLU A 194 -37.56 -76.28 12.55
C GLU A 194 -38.56 -76.04 11.40
N THR A 195 -38.60 -76.71 10.24
CA THR A 195 -38.27 -78.08 9.79
C THR A 195 -39.24 -79.18 10.22
N SER A 196 -40.40 -79.27 9.57
CA SER A 196 -41.31 -80.44 9.65
C SER A 196 -41.19 -81.35 8.42
N SER A 197 -40.46 -82.46 8.54
CA SER A 197 -40.24 -83.46 7.47
C SER A 197 -40.63 -84.87 7.93
N LYS A 198 -41.60 -85.54 7.27
CA LYS A 198 -41.88 -86.96 7.58
C LYS A 198 -42.66 -87.74 6.49
N LYS A 199 -41.98 -88.68 5.82
CA LYS A 199 -42.56 -89.98 5.41
C LYS A 199 -41.48 -91.01 5.03
N LYS A 200 -41.23 -91.97 5.92
CA LYS A 200 -40.64 -93.30 5.62
C LYS A 200 -41.25 -94.33 6.61
N LYS A 201 -41.14 -95.63 6.29
CA LYS A 201 -42.17 -96.63 6.65
C LYS A 201 -41.60 -97.98 7.14
N SER A 202 -41.81 -98.28 8.42
CA SER A 202 -41.75 -99.61 9.08
C SER A 202 -42.49 -99.48 10.43
N LYS A 203 -43.48 -100.29 10.84
CA LYS A 203 -43.79 -101.74 10.77
C LYS A 203 -43.24 -102.55 11.96
N ASN A 204 -44.04 -102.69 13.04
CA ASN A 204 -44.53 -103.99 13.56
C ASN A 204 -45.59 -103.83 14.69
N LYS A 205 -46.20 -104.96 15.09
CA LYS A 205 -47.26 -105.22 16.11
C LYS A 205 -46.68 -105.43 17.55
N PRO A 206 -47.42 -105.85 18.62
CA PRO A 206 -48.89 -106.04 18.83
C PRO A 206 -49.52 -105.47 20.15
N ASP A 207 -50.86 -105.31 20.15
CA ASP A 207 -51.94 -105.75 21.11
C ASP A 207 -51.78 -105.59 22.67
N PRO A 208 -52.81 -105.83 23.55
CA PRO A 208 -54.25 -106.16 23.36
C PRO A 208 -55.29 -105.37 24.25
N VAL A 209 -56.60 -105.69 24.09
CA VAL A 209 -57.79 -105.47 24.99
C VAL A 209 -58.16 -104.03 25.44
N THR A 210 -59.40 -103.63 25.79
CA THR A 210 -60.80 -104.18 25.85
C THR A 210 -61.76 -102.99 25.98
N ASP A 211 -63.09 -103.04 25.76
CA ASP A 211 -63.99 -103.83 24.91
C ASP A 211 -65.45 -103.28 25.06
N SER A 212 -66.35 -103.52 24.09
CA SER A 212 -67.83 -103.39 24.21
C SER A 212 -68.54 -103.89 22.95
N ALA A 213 -69.46 -104.85 23.10
CA ALA A 213 -70.15 -105.51 21.97
C ALA A 213 -71.60 -105.02 21.74
N LEU A 214 -72.08 -105.17 20.49
CA LEU A 214 -73.31 -105.93 20.13
C LEU A 214 -73.81 -105.58 18.71
N LEU A 215 -73.60 -106.49 17.75
CA LEU A 215 -74.48 -106.89 16.62
C LEU A 215 -73.65 -107.73 15.62
N LEU A 216 -74.13 -108.92 15.23
CA LEU A 216 -73.33 -109.89 14.47
C LEU A 216 -73.33 -109.66 12.94
N PRO A 217 -72.31 -110.13 12.20
CA PRO A 217 -72.02 -109.65 10.84
C PRO A 217 -72.39 -110.65 9.73
N TYR A 218 -72.88 -110.11 8.60
CA TYR A 218 -73.09 -110.86 7.34
C TYR A 218 -71.81 -111.58 6.84
N GLY A 219 -70.62 -111.03 7.14
CA GLY A 219 -69.33 -111.63 6.81
C GLY A 219 -69.06 -112.97 7.51
N GLU A 220 -69.60 -113.19 8.71
CA GLU A 220 -69.47 -114.47 9.42
C GLU A 220 -70.39 -115.54 8.83
N LEU A 221 -71.59 -115.17 8.36
CA LEU A 221 -72.47 -116.08 7.62
C LEU A 221 -71.84 -116.51 6.29
N LEU A 222 -71.26 -115.57 5.54
CA LEU A 222 -70.49 -115.88 4.33
C LEU A 222 -69.29 -116.78 4.63
N THR A 223 -68.55 -116.49 5.70
CA THR A 223 -67.38 -117.29 6.10
C THR A 223 -67.79 -118.68 6.58
N ALA A 224 -68.92 -118.85 7.28
CA ALA A 224 -69.48 -120.14 7.66
C ALA A 224 -69.89 -120.97 6.43
N VAL A 225 -70.58 -120.37 5.46
CA VAL A 225 -70.94 -121.05 4.20
C VAL A 225 -69.70 -121.40 3.36
N SER A 226 -68.69 -120.52 3.28
CA SER A 226 -67.43 -120.78 2.56
C SER A 226 -66.46 -121.71 3.30
N SER A 227 -66.65 -121.96 4.60
CA SER A 227 -65.83 -122.90 5.39
C SER A 227 -66.50 -124.25 5.64
N MET A 228 -67.75 -124.45 5.18
CA MET A 228 -68.35 -125.78 5.09
C MET A 228 -67.64 -126.60 4.02
N THR A 229 -66.65 -127.39 4.44
CA THR A 229 -65.92 -128.36 3.62
C THR A 229 -66.82 -129.55 3.23
N LEU A 230 -67.70 -129.33 2.25
CA LEU A 230 -68.33 -130.40 1.51
C LEU A 230 -67.22 -131.27 0.89
N SER A 231 -67.16 -132.55 1.27
CA SER A 231 -66.21 -133.50 0.68
C SER A 231 -66.45 -133.63 -0.82
N ASP A 232 -65.40 -133.99 -1.57
CA ASP A 232 -65.43 -133.95 -3.05
C ASP A 232 -66.60 -134.76 -3.64
N ASP A 233 -66.91 -135.93 -3.07
CA ASP A 233 -68.08 -136.75 -3.44
C ASP A 233 -69.42 -136.02 -3.27
N LYS A 234 -69.52 -135.17 -2.24
CA LYS A 234 -70.72 -134.37 -1.93
C LYS A 234 -70.78 -133.12 -2.80
N MET A 235 -69.63 -132.53 -3.15
CA MET A 235 -69.57 -131.44 -4.13
C MET A 235 -69.97 -131.94 -5.52
N HIS A 236 -69.46 -133.10 -5.94
CA HIS A 236 -69.87 -133.77 -7.16
C HIS A 236 -71.35 -134.19 -7.12
N LYS A 237 -71.86 -134.77 -6.02
CA LYS A 237 -73.31 -135.03 -5.85
C LYS A 237 -74.16 -133.76 -5.95
N LEU A 238 -73.71 -132.65 -5.36
CA LEU A 238 -74.44 -131.38 -5.40
C LEU A 238 -74.40 -130.78 -6.81
N MET A 239 -73.27 -130.85 -7.50
CA MET A 239 -73.11 -130.41 -8.88
C MET A 239 -73.97 -131.25 -9.83
N GLU A 240 -73.97 -132.57 -9.67
CA GLU A 240 -74.80 -133.52 -10.42
C GLU A 240 -76.29 -133.27 -10.16
N VAL A 241 -76.73 -133.16 -8.89
CA VAL A 241 -78.14 -132.84 -8.54
C VAL A 241 -78.55 -131.46 -9.03
N LEU A 242 -77.68 -130.45 -8.98
CA LEU A 242 -77.97 -129.12 -9.54
C LEU A 242 -78.11 -129.20 -11.06
N ASN A 243 -77.21 -129.89 -11.77
CA ASN A 243 -77.27 -130.01 -13.23
C ASN A 243 -78.51 -130.82 -13.68
N GLN A 244 -78.81 -131.92 -12.98
CA GLN A 244 -79.99 -132.77 -13.20
C GLN A 244 -81.31 -132.02 -12.91
N LYS A 245 -81.31 -131.07 -11.97
CA LYS A 245 -82.50 -130.30 -11.57
C LYS A 245 -82.63 -128.92 -12.26
N ALA A 246 -81.56 -128.42 -12.87
CA ALA A 246 -81.55 -127.18 -13.66
C ALA A 246 -81.98 -127.37 -15.12
N GLY A 247 -82.06 -128.61 -15.62
CA GLY A 247 -82.73 -128.95 -16.88
C GLY A 247 -82.12 -128.33 -18.15
N VAL A 248 -80.83 -127.98 -18.12
CA VAL A 248 -80.17 -127.24 -19.20
C VAL A 248 -79.94 -128.14 -20.42
N ARG A 249 -80.63 -127.85 -21.53
CA ARG A 249 -80.30 -128.42 -22.85
C ARG A 249 -79.06 -127.72 -23.40
N GLN A 250 -78.04 -128.52 -23.73
CA GLN A 250 -76.70 -128.05 -24.12
C GLN A 250 -76.69 -127.25 -25.45
N ASP A 251 -77.69 -127.47 -26.31
CA ASP A 251 -77.78 -126.91 -27.67
C ASP A 251 -77.98 -125.38 -27.70
N SER A 252 -78.55 -124.79 -26.64
CA SER A 252 -78.92 -123.37 -26.64
C SER A 252 -77.71 -122.41 -26.56
N TRP A 253 -76.53 -122.90 -26.20
CA TRP A 253 -75.33 -122.06 -26.06
C TRP A 253 -74.55 -121.94 -27.37
N GLN A 254 -74.47 -123.02 -28.15
CA GLN A 254 -73.68 -123.06 -29.39
C GLN A 254 -74.30 -122.20 -30.51
N LEU A 255 -75.62 -122.01 -30.51
CA LEU A 255 -76.30 -121.19 -31.52
C LEU A 255 -75.99 -119.69 -31.39
N ALA A 256 -75.55 -119.22 -30.22
CA ALA A 256 -75.14 -117.83 -30.01
C ALA A 256 -73.80 -117.48 -30.70
N CYS A 257 -72.94 -118.48 -30.94
CA CYS A 257 -71.59 -118.27 -31.46
C CYS A 257 -71.52 -117.94 -32.97
N GLN A 258 -72.64 -117.93 -33.71
CA GLN A 258 -72.66 -117.61 -35.15
C GLN A 258 -72.65 -116.10 -35.47
N ARG A 259 -72.54 -115.22 -34.46
CA ARG A 259 -72.55 -113.75 -34.59
C ARG A 259 -71.26 -113.12 -34.04
N GLY A 260 -70.12 -113.43 -34.65
CA GLY A 260 -68.82 -112.74 -34.45
C GLY A 260 -68.21 -112.93 -33.05
N ASP A 261 -67.09 -113.64 -32.98
CA ASP A 261 -66.44 -114.01 -31.71
C ASP A 261 -66.25 -112.81 -30.75
N PRO A 262 -66.88 -112.81 -29.56
CA PRO A 262 -66.76 -111.72 -28.60
C PRO A 262 -65.33 -111.55 -28.06
N LEU A 263 -64.48 -112.58 -28.11
CA LEU A 263 -63.06 -112.45 -27.77
C LEU A 263 -62.31 -111.59 -28.79
N ALA A 264 -62.66 -111.68 -30.07
CA ALA A 264 -62.06 -110.84 -31.12
C ALA A 264 -62.50 -109.36 -30.96
N ALA A 265 -63.76 -109.12 -30.60
CA ALA A 265 -64.27 -107.78 -30.31
C ALA A 265 -63.60 -107.16 -29.07
N LEU A 266 -63.51 -107.92 -27.96
CA LEU A 266 -62.82 -107.48 -26.75
C LEU A 266 -61.32 -107.27 -26.97
N LYS A 267 -60.66 -108.13 -27.77
CA LYS A 267 -59.25 -107.96 -28.16
C LYS A 267 -59.04 -106.68 -28.96
N LYS A 268 -59.86 -106.40 -29.98
CA LYS A 268 -59.78 -105.16 -30.76
C LYS A 268 -60.05 -103.92 -29.89
N GLN A 269 -61.00 -104.00 -28.97
CA GLN A 269 -61.27 -102.92 -28.00
C GLN A 269 -60.12 -102.71 -27.00
N LEU A 270 -59.40 -103.78 -26.63
CA LEU A 270 -58.18 -103.69 -25.84
C LEU A 270 -57.04 -103.04 -26.64
N GLU A 271 -56.79 -103.49 -27.87
CA GLU A 271 -55.80 -102.90 -28.79
C GLU A 271 -56.06 -101.40 -29.06
N GLU A 272 -57.33 -101.00 -29.19
CA GLU A 272 -57.73 -99.60 -29.31
C GLU A 272 -57.50 -98.79 -28.02
N LYS A 273 -57.71 -99.40 -26.84
CA LYS A 273 -57.47 -98.74 -25.55
C LYS A 273 -56.00 -98.66 -25.18
N ASP A 274 -55.21 -99.69 -25.50
CA ASP A 274 -53.75 -99.67 -25.37
C ASP A 274 -53.15 -98.62 -26.31
N LYS A 275 -53.68 -98.50 -27.54
CA LYS A 275 -53.27 -97.43 -28.46
C LYS A 275 -53.59 -96.03 -27.91
N LEU A 276 -54.80 -95.81 -27.39
CA LEU A 276 -55.17 -94.55 -26.75
C LEU A 276 -54.28 -94.24 -25.53
N LEU A 277 -53.98 -95.25 -24.71
CA LEU A 277 -53.06 -95.14 -23.57
C LEU A 277 -51.65 -94.76 -24.02
N THR A 278 -51.15 -95.31 -25.14
CA THR A 278 -49.85 -94.89 -25.69
C THR A 278 -49.84 -93.45 -26.16
N SER A 279 -50.88 -92.97 -26.86
CA SER A 279 -50.97 -91.55 -27.25
C SER A 279 -51.11 -90.62 -26.04
N GLU A 280 -51.93 -90.97 -25.04
CA GLU A 280 -52.02 -90.19 -23.79
C GLU A 280 -50.69 -90.19 -23.01
N GLN A 281 -49.93 -91.28 -23.06
CA GLN A 281 -48.60 -91.35 -22.46
C GLN A 281 -47.56 -90.49 -23.22
N GLU A 282 -47.65 -90.43 -24.54
CA GLU A 282 -46.83 -89.54 -25.39
C GLU A 282 -47.18 -88.07 -25.16
N ASP A 283 -48.47 -87.70 -25.17
CA ASP A 283 -48.93 -86.34 -24.84
C ASP A 283 -48.54 -85.95 -23.41
N ALA A 284 -48.69 -86.85 -22.44
CA ALA A 284 -48.21 -86.62 -21.08
C ALA A 284 -46.67 -86.50 -21.01
N ALA A 285 -45.91 -87.13 -21.92
CA ALA A 285 -44.46 -86.95 -22.01
C ALA A 285 -44.08 -85.59 -22.63
N VAL A 286 -44.85 -85.11 -23.62
CA VAL A 286 -44.72 -83.77 -24.22
C VAL A 286 -45.09 -82.66 -23.23
N ILE A 287 -46.16 -82.83 -22.46
CA ILE A 287 -46.51 -81.91 -21.37
C ILE A 287 -45.41 -81.91 -20.29
N LYS A 288 -44.84 -83.08 -19.96
CA LYS A 288 -43.71 -83.19 -19.01
C LYS A 288 -42.39 -82.64 -19.57
N SER A 289 -42.14 -82.63 -20.88
CA SER A 289 -40.97 -81.93 -21.44
C SER A 289 -41.16 -80.42 -21.42
N ARG A 290 -42.31 -79.92 -21.88
CA ARG A 290 -42.62 -78.49 -21.87
C ARG A 290 -42.66 -77.89 -20.47
N LEU A 291 -43.15 -78.63 -19.47
CA LEU A 291 -43.10 -78.20 -18.06
C LEU A 291 -41.67 -78.13 -17.51
N ARG A 292 -40.77 -79.04 -17.92
CA ARG A 292 -39.33 -78.98 -17.56
C ARG A 292 -38.63 -77.81 -18.25
N GLU A 293 -39.01 -77.51 -19.49
CA GLU A 293 -38.50 -76.37 -20.25
C GLU A 293 -38.91 -75.04 -19.62
N LEU A 294 -40.21 -74.82 -19.38
CA LEU A 294 -40.72 -73.65 -18.65
C LEU A 294 -40.10 -73.53 -17.23
N SER A 295 -39.85 -74.64 -16.55
CA SER A 295 -39.15 -74.63 -15.25
C SER A 295 -37.68 -74.19 -15.36
N LYS A 296 -37.01 -74.57 -16.45
CA LYS A 296 -35.62 -74.17 -16.76
C LYS A 296 -35.56 -72.70 -17.17
N GLU A 297 -36.50 -72.22 -17.98
CA GLU A 297 -36.65 -70.82 -18.35
C GLU A 297 -36.94 -69.95 -17.12
N LEU A 298 -37.89 -70.34 -16.26
CA LEU A 298 -38.15 -69.65 -14.99
C LEU A 298 -36.92 -69.65 -14.06
N GLY A 299 -36.11 -70.71 -14.07
CA GLY A 299 -34.83 -70.75 -13.38
C GLY A 299 -33.80 -69.78 -13.96
N ALA A 300 -33.73 -69.66 -15.29
CA ALA A 300 -32.86 -68.72 -16.00
C ALA A 300 -33.30 -67.27 -15.80
N GLU A 301 -34.59 -66.95 -15.87
CA GLU A 301 -35.08 -65.60 -15.59
C GLU A 301 -34.87 -65.20 -14.13
N LYS A 302 -35.03 -66.12 -13.18
CA LYS A 302 -34.66 -65.87 -11.77
C LYS A 302 -33.17 -65.58 -11.60
N SER A 303 -32.27 -66.26 -12.32
CA SER A 303 -30.83 -65.99 -12.25
C SER A 303 -30.43 -64.68 -12.96
N LYS A 304 -31.11 -64.31 -14.05
CA LYS A 304 -30.99 -62.99 -14.70
C LYS A 304 -31.50 -61.87 -13.79
N MET A 305 -32.65 -62.04 -13.15
CA MET A 305 -33.20 -61.06 -12.22
C MET A 305 -32.29 -60.87 -11.01
N ALA A 306 -31.77 -61.95 -10.42
CA ALA A 306 -30.83 -61.87 -9.31
C ALA A 306 -29.49 -61.21 -9.71
N SER A 307 -28.98 -61.44 -10.93
CA SER A 307 -27.74 -60.78 -11.38
C SER A 307 -27.95 -59.31 -11.74
N LEU A 308 -29.12 -58.92 -12.26
CA LEU A 308 -29.51 -57.52 -12.43
C LEU A 308 -29.71 -56.81 -11.08
N GLU A 309 -30.34 -57.46 -10.11
CA GLU A 309 -30.51 -56.93 -8.75
C GLU A 309 -29.15 -56.74 -8.05
N ALA A 310 -28.25 -57.71 -8.18
CA ALA A 310 -26.88 -57.59 -7.67
C ALA A 310 -26.10 -56.45 -8.37
N ARG A 311 -26.26 -56.30 -9.70
CA ARG A 311 -25.65 -55.20 -10.46
C ARG A 311 -26.16 -53.84 -10.01
N LEU A 312 -27.48 -53.68 -9.81
CA LEU A 312 -28.10 -52.45 -9.34
C LEU A 312 -27.70 -52.11 -7.90
N LYS A 313 -27.56 -53.12 -7.02
CA LYS A 313 -27.02 -52.92 -5.66
C LYS A 313 -25.56 -52.48 -5.67
N ALA A 314 -24.74 -53.07 -6.52
CA ALA A 314 -23.34 -52.66 -6.70
C ALA A 314 -23.25 -51.22 -7.25
N GLU A 315 -24.02 -50.90 -8.30
CA GLU A 315 -24.08 -49.56 -8.90
C GLU A 315 -24.57 -48.50 -7.91
N LEU A 316 -25.61 -48.80 -7.12
CA LEU A 316 -26.07 -47.94 -6.02
C LEU A 316 -24.99 -47.73 -4.96
N SER A 317 -24.27 -48.78 -4.55
CA SER A 317 -23.19 -48.67 -3.56
C SER A 317 -22.01 -47.84 -4.08
N ALA A 318 -21.68 -47.94 -5.37
CA ALA A 318 -20.67 -47.11 -6.01
C ALA A 318 -21.09 -45.63 -6.05
N ARG A 319 -22.35 -45.34 -6.40
CA ARG A 319 -22.88 -43.96 -6.37
C ARG A 319 -22.92 -43.37 -4.96
N VAL A 320 -23.21 -44.16 -3.93
CA VAL A 320 -23.10 -43.71 -2.53
C VAL A 320 -21.66 -43.37 -2.17
N GLN A 321 -20.69 -44.20 -2.55
CA GLN A 321 -19.26 -43.91 -2.33
C GLN A 321 -18.78 -42.68 -3.10
N GLU A 322 -19.22 -42.48 -4.35
CA GLU A 322 -18.96 -41.25 -5.11
C GLU A 322 -19.49 -40.02 -4.35
N VAL A 323 -20.75 -40.06 -3.88
CA VAL A 323 -21.35 -38.97 -3.09
C VAL A 323 -20.57 -38.71 -1.80
N ASP A 324 -20.16 -39.75 -1.05
CA ASP A 324 -19.37 -39.58 0.17
C ASP A 324 -17.99 -38.96 -0.11
N THR A 325 -17.31 -39.35 -1.19
CA THR A 325 -16.02 -38.73 -1.58
C THR A 325 -16.18 -37.28 -2.04
N LEU A 326 -17.25 -36.95 -2.76
CA LEU A 326 -17.56 -35.58 -3.16
C LEU A 326 -17.94 -34.71 -1.95
N GLN A 327 -18.77 -35.23 -1.04
CA GLN A 327 -19.15 -34.53 0.20
C GLN A 327 -17.95 -34.34 1.13
N THR A 328 -16.99 -35.29 1.14
CA THR A 328 -15.73 -35.14 1.87
C THR A 328 -14.84 -34.07 1.24
N ARG A 329 -14.69 -34.04 -0.09
CA ARG A 329 -13.94 -33.00 -0.80
C ARG A 329 -14.54 -31.60 -0.62
N MET A 330 -15.87 -31.50 -0.60
CA MET A 330 -16.57 -30.26 -0.31
C MET A 330 -16.22 -29.77 1.11
N ARG A 331 -16.36 -30.62 2.13
CA ARG A 331 -15.98 -30.29 3.52
C ARG A 331 -14.52 -29.87 3.68
N THR A 332 -13.58 -30.45 2.93
CA THR A 332 -12.16 -30.03 2.99
C THR A 332 -11.97 -28.66 2.36
N GLY A 333 -12.57 -28.42 1.19
CA GLY A 333 -12.57 -27.11 0.54
C GLY A 333 -13.22 -26.02 1.41
N ASP A 334 -14.35 -26.31 2.06
CA ASP A 334 -15.00 -25.41 3.03
C ASP A 334 -14.04 -25.05 4.18
N GLN A 335 -13.33 -26.03 4.73
CA GLN A 335 -12.33 -25.80 5.78
C GLN A 335 -11.09 -25.03 5.29
N GLU A 336 -10.69 -25.20 4.04
CA GLU A 336 -9.56 -24.51 3.42
C GLU A 336 -9.91 -23.05 3.09
N HIS A 337 -11.10 -22.79 2.54
CA HIS A 337 -11.65 -21.45 2.40
C HIS A 337 -11.80 -20.74 3.76
N LEU A 338 -12.32 -21.42 4.79
CA LEU A 338 -12.41 -20.86 6.15
C LEU A 338 -11.02 -20.48 6.71
N LYS A 339 -10.00 -21.33 6.53
CA LYS A 339 -8.61 -21.01 6.92
C LYS A 339 -8.06 -19.82 6.14
N LEU A 340 -8.27 -19.77 4.81
CA LEU A 340 -7.78 -18.67 3.99
C LEU A 340 -8.47 -17.34 4.35
N THR A 341 -9.79 -17.34 4.57
CA THR A 341 -10.53 -16.16 5.03
C THR A 341 -10.05 -15.70 6.41
N GLN A 342 -9.73 -16.63 7.34
CA GLN A 342 -9.12 -16.28 8.62
C GLN A 342 -7.72 -15.65 8.45
N GLN A 343 -6.87 -16.23 7.59
CA GLN A 343 -5.53 -15.67 7.28
C GLN A 343 -5.62 -14.30 6.60
N LEU A 344 -6.55 -14.10 5.67
CA LEU A 344 -6.79 -12.82 5.00
C LEU A 344 -7.29 -11.77 6.01
N ASN A 345 -8.23 -12.12 6.89
CA ASN A 345 -8.70 -11.22 7.95
C ASN A 345 -7.59 -10.87 8.94
N GLN A 346 -6.73 -11.82 9.32
CA GLN A 346 -5.55 -11.56 10.14
C GLN A 346 -4.56 -10.62 9.43
N LYS A 347 -4.31 -10.83 8.13
CA LYS A 347 -3.42 -9.96 7.33
C LYS A 347 -4.01 -8.55 7.14
N ILE A 348 -5.32 -8.43 6.95
CA ILE A 348 -6.03 -7.14 6.92
C ILE A 348 -5.86 -6.43 8.27
N GLY A 349 -6.08 -7.13 9.38
CA GLY A 349 -5.87 -6.60 10.73
C GLY A 349 -4.43 -6.12 10.96
N SER A 350 -3.42 -6.90 10.57
CA SER A 350 -2.01 -6.49 10.72
C SER A 350 -1.63 -5.31 9.81
N LEU A 351 -2.25 -5.20 8.62
CA LEU A 351 -2.04 -4.04 7.73
C LEU A 351 -2.75 -2.78 8.25
N GLN A 352 -3.94 -2.93 8.86
CA GLN A 352 -4.62 -1.84 9.55
C GLN A 352 -3.81 -1.37 10.76
N GLU A 353 -3.30 -2.29 11.59
CA GLU A 353 -2.42 -1.99 12.72
C GLU A 353 -1.10 -1.32 12.29
N GLN A 354 -0.52 -1.72 11.15
CA GLN A 354 0.65 -1.05 10.56
C GLN A 354 0.33 0.34 10.01
N LEU A 355 -0.87 0.56 9.46
CA LEU A 355 -1.31 1.87 8.98
C LEU A 355 -1.62 2.83 10.15
N GLU A 356 -2.21 2.30 11.23
CA GLU A 356 -2.54 3.06 12.43
C GLU A 356 -1.31 3.37 13.30
N ASN A 357 -0.36 2.42 13.45
CA ASN A 357 0.88 2.66 14.21
C ASN A 357 2.02 3.25 13.39
N GLY A 358 1.96 3.21 12.06
CA GLY A 358 2.98 3.74 11.16
C GLY A 358 2.73 5.22 10.81
N PRO A 359 2.10 5.51 9.65
CA PRO A 359 1.90 6.88 9.18
C PRO A 359 1.06 7.74 10.13
N ASN A 360 0.09 7.20 10.88
CA ASN A 360 -0.69 8.02 11.83
C ASN A 360 0.13 8.41 13.07
N ALA A 361 1.02 7.54 13.55
CA ALA A 361 1.97 7.89 14.62
C ALA A 361 3.05 8.87 14.13
N GLN A 362 3.53 8.73 12.88
CA GLN A 362 4.41 9.72 12.24
C GLN A 362 3.71 11.08 12.09
N LEU A 363 2.45 11.10 11.63
CA LEU A 363 1.64 12.32 11.54
C LEU A 363 1.46 12.97 12.92
N THR A 364 1.19 12.18 13.96
CA THR A 364 1.06 12.67 15.34
C THR A 364 2.38 13.29 15.85
N ARG A 365 3.53 12.66 15.57
CA ARG A 365 4.86 13.21 15.88
C ARG A 365 5.12 14.51 15.11
N LEU A 366 4.89 14.53 13.80
CA LEU A 366 5.08 15.72 12.96
C LEU A 366 4.14 16.87 13.38
N GLN A 367 2.93 16.58 13.85
CA GLN A 367 2.03 17.58 14.45
C GLN A 367 2.55 18.10 15.79
N GLN A 368 3.06 17.22 16.66
CA GLN A 368 3.70 17.61 17.91
C GLN A 368 4.95 18.46 17.67
N GLU A 369 5.82 18.05 16.75
CA GLU A 369 7.00 18.82 16.31
C GLU A 369 6.58 20.17 15.73
N ASN A 370 5.51 20.24 14.93
CA ASN A 370 4.96 21.52 14.46
C ASN A 370 4.45 22.42 15.60
N SER A 371 3.84 21.85 16.65
CA SER A 371 3.44 22.64 17.83
C SER A 371 4.65 23.17 18.59
N ILE A 372 5.66 22.32 18.84
CA ILE A 372 6.92 22.70 19.52
C ILE A 372 7.66 23.78 18.71
N LEU A 373 7.72 23.66 17.38
CA LEU A 373 8.36 24.67 16.52
C LEU A 373 7.60 26.00 16.51
N ARG A 374 6.26 25.99 16.56
CA ARG A 374 5.47 27.22 16.70
C ARG A 374 5.62 27.86 18.07
N ASP A 375 5.62 27.07 19.14
CA ASP A 375 5.80 27.57 20.50
C ASP A 375 7.22 28.11 20.71
N ALA A 376 8.24 27.43 20.18
CA ALA A 376 9.62 27.91 20.15
C ALA A 376 9.78 29.19 19.31
N LEU A 377 9.11 29.29 18.15
CA LEU A 377 9.09 30.51 17.33
C LEU A 377 8.40 31.67 18.06
N ASN A 378 7.24 31.43 18.67
CA ASN A 378 6.52 32.44 19.47
C ASN A 378 7.35 32.88 20.69
N GLN A 379 8.03 31.94 21.36
CA GLN A 379 8.92 32.23 22.48
C GLN A 379 10.16 33.03 22.02
N ALA A 380 10.78 32.67 20.89
CA ALA A 380 11.90 33.41 20.33
C ALA A 380 11.49 34.83 19.89
N THR A 381 10.34 34.99 19.23
CA THR A 381 9.78 36.29 18.84
C THR A 381 9.50 37.15 20.06
N SER A 382 8.77 36.65 21.07
CA SER A 382 8.50 37.41 22.30
C SER A 382 9.78 37.73 23.10
N GLN A 383 10.80 36.86 23.06
CA GLN A 383 12.10 37.15 23.66
C GLN A 383 12.87 38.22 22.86
N ALA A 384 12.80 38.21 21.53
CA ALA A 384 13.41 39.23 20.68
C ALA A 384 12.72 40.59 20.85
N GLU A 385 11.39 40.63 20.86
CA GLU A 385 10.59 41.82 21.17
C GLU A 385 10.89 42.35 22.59
N SER A 386 11.02 41.46 23.58
CA SER A 386 11.41 41.85 24.94
C SER A 386 12.82 42.45 24.98
N ARG A 387 13.80 41.87 24.26
CA ARG A 387 15.16 42.40 24.17
C ARG A 387 15.16 43.77 23.49
N GLN A 388 14.53 43.90 22.33
CA GLN A 388 14.39 45.17 21.62
C GLN A 388 13.71 46.23 22.48
N ASN A 389 12.67 45.89 23.24
CA ASN A 389 12.04 46.84 24.18
C ASN A 389 13.00 47.26 25.31
N THR A 390 13.82 46.35 25.86
CA THR A 390 14.84 46.74 26.86
C THR A 390 15.96 47.59 26.26
N GLU A 391 16.37 47.34 25.01
CA GLU A 391 17.38 48.13 24.30
C GLU A 391 16.84 49.51 23.93
N LEU A 392 15.59 49.61 23.45
CA LEU A 392 14.90 50.89 23.22
C LEU A 392 14.71 51.68 24.51
N ALA A 393 14.40 51.02 25.64
CA ALA A 393 14.34 51.66 26.94
C ALA A 393 15.72 52.19 27.39
N ARG A 394 16.78 51.40 27.18
CA ARG A 394 18.17 51.79 27.47
C ARG A 394 18.63 52.95 26.59
N LEU A 395 18.39 52.92 25.29
CA LEU A 395 18.70 54.01 24.37
C LEU A 395 17.96 55.29 24.75
N ARG A 396 16.66 55.21 25.11
CA ARG A 396 15.91 56.35 25.66
C ARG A 396 16.52 56.90 26.95
N GLN A 397 16.94 56.01 27.87
CA GLN A 397 17.63 56.40 29.11
C GLN A 397 19.00 57.05 28.83
N ASP A 398 19.74 56.53 27.85
CA ASP A 398 21.05 57.03 27.43
C ASP A 398 20.94 58.40 26.74
N CYS A 399 19.94 58.62 25.87
CA CYS A 399 19.61 59.95 25.35
C CYS A 399 19.26 60.94 26.46
N VAL A 400 18.48 60.51 27.47
CA VAL A 400 18.13 61.35 28.63
C VAL A 400 19.32 61.54 29.59
N ARG A 401 20.33 60.67 29.59
CA ARG A 401 21.61 60.90 30.26
C ARG A 401 22.45 61.93 29.50
N LEU A 402 22.69 61.70 28.20
CA LEU A 402 23.46 62.61 27.34
C LEU A 402 22.86 64.02 27.29
N GLY A 403 21.53 64.16 27.26
CA GLY A 403 20.88 65.47 27.36
C GLY A 403 21.10 66.17 28.72
N ARG A 404 21.22 65.42 29.82
CA ARG A 404 21.59 65.95 31.14
C ARG A 404 23.08 66.23 31.28
N GLU A 405 23.94 65.55 30.53
CA GLU A 405 25.38 65.84 30.46
C GLU A 405 25.63 67.07 29.58
N LEU A 406 25.00 67.17 28.41
CA LEU A 406 25.04 68.34 27.54
C LEU A 406 24.56 69.61 28.27
N THR A 407 23.40 69.57 28.94
CA THR A 407 22.90 70.73 29.71
C THR A 407 23.79 71.08 30.91
N LYS A 408 24.43 70.11 31.57
CA LYS A 408 25.48 70.42 32.57
C LYS A 408 26.67 71.13 31.93
N HIS A 409 27.15 70.68 30.77
CA HIS A 409 28.24 71.33 30.06
C HIS A 409 27.86 72.73 29.56
N THR A 410 26.65 72.95 29.06
CA THR A 410 26.14 74.28 28.70
C THR A 410 26.08 75.21 29.92
N ASN A 411 25.55 74.75 31.05
CA ASN A 411 25.47 75.56 32.27
C ASN A 411 26.86 75.86 32.85
N ALA A 412 27.80 74.90 32.77
CA ALA A 412 29.19 75.10 33.19
C ALA A 412 29.89 76.14 32.29
N LEU A 413 29.72 76.03 30.97
CA LEU A 413 30.25 77.00 29.99
C LEU A 413 29.67 78.40 30.20
N GLN A 414 28.38 78.53 30.50
CA GLN A 414 27.76 79.80 30.84
C GLN A 414 28.33 80.40 32.13
N SER A 415 28.55 79.59 33.18
CA SER A 415 29.18 80.05 34.41
C SER A 415 30.65 80.45 34.21
N ASP A 416 31.37 79.78 33.31
CA ASP A 416 32.75 80.12 32.95
C ASP A 416 32.81 81.41 32.10
N GLU A 417 31.86 81.60 31.17
CA GLU A 417 31.66 82.87 30.47
C GLU A 417 31.33 84.04 31.43
N GLU A 418 30.47 83.83 32.43
CA GLU A 418 30.15 84.84 33.44
C GLU A 418 31.37 85.18 34.30
N GLN A 419 32.14 84.17 34.72
CA GLN A 419 33.39 84.36 35.43
C GLN A 419 34.41 85.13 34.58
N ARG A 420 34.59 84.73 33.31
CA ARG A 420 35.42 85.42 32.33
C ARG A 420 35.00 86.88 32.15
N LYS A 421 33.72 87.17 31.92
CA LYS A 421 33.20 88.55 31.80
C LYS A 421 33.49 89.37 33.07
N SER A 422 33.38 88.76 34.26
CA SER A 422 33.77 89.42 35.52
C SER A 422 35.27 89.69 35.61
N LEU A 423 36.11 88.82 35.06
CA LEU A 423 37.57 88.97 35.02
C LEU A 423 38.00 90.01 33.97
N GLU A 424 37.37 90.05 32.81
CA GLU A 424 37.57 91.09 31.79
C GLU A 424 37.20 92.48 32.32
N VAL A 425 36.07 92.62 33.03
CA VAL A 425 35.71 93.88 33.71
C VAL A 425 36.70 94.24 34.81
N LYS A 426 37.24 93.27 35.57
CA LYS A 426 38.28 93.52 36.58
C LYS A 426 39.62 93.92 35.96
N MET A 427 40.02 93.33 34.82
CA MET A 427 41.20 93.77 34.08
C MET A 427 41.01 95.18 33.54
N ALA A 428 39.91 95.48 32.87
CA ALA A 428 39.64 96.83 32.35
C ALA A 428 39.62 97.90 33.47
N ALA A 429 39.12 97.55 34.67
CA ALA A 429 39.21 98.42 35.84
C ALA A 429 40.66 98.59 36.35
N ALA A 430 41.45 97.52 36.41
CA ALA A 430 42.85 97.58 36.81
C ALA A 430 43.73 98.34 35.78
N GLU A 431 43.44 98.19 34.48
CA GLU A 431 44.03 98.96 33.39
C GLU A 431 43.67 100.45 33.49
N GLN A 432 42.43 100.78 33.85
CA GLN A 432 42.02 102.17 34.07
C GLN A 432 42.69 102.78 35.31
N GLU A 433 42.84 102.04 36.41
CA GLU A 433 43.61 102.50 37.58
C GLU A 433 45.11 102.63 37.28
N LEU A 434 45.68 101.72 36.46
CA LEU A 434 47.06 101.83 36.00
C LEU A 434 47.27 103.06 35.11
N ALA A 435 46.34 103.35 34.19
CA ALA A 435 46.38 104.54 33.35
C ALA A 435 46.22 105.83 34.19
N ARG A 436 45.36 105.83 35.22
CA ARG A 436 45.27 106.92 36.21
C ARG A 436 46.59 107.11 36.96
N ALA A 437 47.21 106.03 37.43
CA ALA A 437 48.48 106.09 38.13
C ALA A 437 49.61 106.60 37.22
N GLN A 438 49.65 106.20 35.94
CA GLN A 438 50.59 106.72 34.95
C GLN A 438 50.39 108.22 34.66
N LEU A 439 49.14 108.68 34.56
CA LEU A 439 48.84 110.10 34.34
C LEU A 439 49.26 110.94 35.56
N VAL A 440 48.92 110.50 36.77
CA VAL A 440 49.39 111.15 38.01
C VAL A 440 50.92 111.12 38.13
N HIS A 441 51.58 110.03 37.72
CA HIS A 441 53.04 109.96 37.68
C HIS A 441 53.62 111.03 36.75
N ALA A 442 53.12 111.12 35.51
CA ALA A 442 53.54 112.13 34.54
C ALA A 442 53.28 113.57 35.02
N ASP A 443 52.12 113.84 35.64
CA ASP A 443 51.82 115.14 36.26
C ASP A 443 52.80 115.47 37.40
N THR A 444 53.18 114.49 38.24
CA THR A 444 54.18 114.70 39.29
C THR A 444 55.60 114.86 38.75
N GLU A 445 55.99 114.13 37.70
CA GLU A 445 57.26 114.31 37.01
C GLU A 445 57.35 115.70 36.37
N HIS A 446 56.28 116.15 35.71
CA HIS A 446 56.20 117.49 35.13
C HIS A 446 56.23 118.59 36.20
N ALA A 447 55.54 118.41 37.34
CA ALA A 447 55.60 119.35 38.46
C ALA A 447 57.01 119.41 39.10
N LEU A 448 57.69 118.27 39.21
CA LEU A 448 59.09 118.21 39.67
C LEU A 448 60.05 118.85 38.66
N GLN A 449 59.83 118.65 37.36
CA GLN A 449 60.58 119.31 36.29
C GLN A 449 60.38 120.84 36.32
N GLN A 450 59.15 121.32 36.52
CA GLN A 450 58.88 122.74 36.71
C GLN A 450 59.55 123.31 37.96
N GLN A 451 59.54 122.60 39.09
CA GLN A 451 60.28 123.05 40.28
C GLN A 451 61.80 123.04 40.06
N LEU A 452 62.33 122.09 39.29
CA LEU A 452 63.76 122.02 38.99
C LEU A 452 64.19 123.10 37.99
N GLU A 453 63.35 123.43 36.99
CA GLU A 453 63.56 124.56 36.09
C GLU A 453 63.43 125.91 36.82
N GLU A 454 62.48 126.05 37.74
CA GLU A 454 62.34 127.23 38.60
C GLU A 454 63.52 127.39 39.57
N VAL A 455 64.01 126.31 40.19
CA VAL A 455 65.25 126.36 40.98
C VAL A 455 66.46 126.68 40.10
N CYS A 456 66.51 126.20 38.85
CA CYS A 456 67.52 126.62 37.87
C CYS A 456 67.36 128.09 37.44
N SER A 457 66.14 128.64 37.42
CA SER A 457 65.86 130.05 37.10
C SER A 457 66.32 130.95 38.26
N GLN A 458 65.97 130.59 39.49
CA GLN A 458 66.39 131.24 40.72
C GLN A 458 67.90 131.14 40.95
N LEU A 459 68.54 130.02 40.60
CA LEU A 459 70.00 129.88 40.65
C LEU A 459 70.69 130.77 39.62
N LYS A 460 70.16 130.90 38.40
CA LYS A 460 70.66 131.86 37.40
C LYS A 460 70.45 133.30 37.83
N ALA A 461 69.29 133.64 38.39
CA ALA A 461 69.00 134.96 38.93
C ALA A 461 69.95 135.28 40.10
N SER A 462 70.15 134.35 41.03
CA SER A 462 71.09 134.50 42.15
C SER A 462 72.56 134.56 41.68
N GLN A 463 72.94 133.85 40.62
CA GLN A 463 74.25 134.02 39.97
C GLN A 463 74.39 135.40 39.31
N GLN A 464 73.33 135.93 38.70
CA GLN A 464 73.32 137.25 38.09
C GLN A 464 73.29 138.37 39.14
N GLU A 465 72.62 138.18 40.27
CA GLU A 465 72.70 139.04 41.45
C GLU A 465 74.09 138.97 42.09
N ALA A 466 74.71 137.78 42.18
CA ALA A 466 76.09 137.63 42.66
C ALA A 466 77.10 138.27 41.71
N ALA A 467 76.87 138.20 40.39
CA ALA A 467 77.66 138.91 39.39
C ALA A 467 77.48 140.44 39.52
N ALA A 468 76.23 140.93 39.67
CA ALA A 468 75.97 142.35 39.93
C ALA A 468 76.53 142.82 41.28
N VAL A 469 76.59 141.96 42.30
CA VAL A 469 77.30 142.24 43.57
C VAL A 469 78.81 142.24 43.35
N SER A 470 79.37 141.41 42.47
CA SER A 470 80.79 141.46 42.08
C SER A 470 81.11 142.74 41.30
N GLU A 471 80.27 143.14 40.34
CA GLU A 471 80.39 144.42 39.62
C GLU A 471 80.23 145.62 40.60
N LEU A 472 79.34 145.52 41.59
CA LEU A 472 79.23 146.51 42.66
C LEU A 472 80.42 146.48 43.62
N GLN A 473 81.11 145.35 43.81
CA GLN A 473 82.37 145.26 44.56
C GLN A 473 83.53 145.85 43.75
N GLU A 474 83.59 145.68 42.43
CA GLU A 474 84.54 146.37 41.55
C GLU A 474 84.26 147.88 41.48
N ALA A 475 82.99 148.29 41.49
CA ALA A 475 82.59 149.70 41.61
C ALA A 475 82.85 150.28 43.02
N LEU A 476 82.83 149.46 44.07
CA LEU A 476 83.28 149.85 45.41
C LEU A 476 84.80 149.97 45.45
N ALA A 477 85.53 149.04 44.86
CA ALA A 477 86.99 149.08 44.77
C ALA A 477 87.49 150.28 43.94
N SER A 478 86.79 150.66 42.87
CA SER A 478 87.09 151.89 42.12
C SER A 478 86.70 153.14 42.91
N ARG A 479 85.62 153.13 43.70
CA ARG A 479 85.30 154.20 44.66
C ARG A 479 86.30 154.29 45.82
N GLU A 480 86.86 153.18 46.28
CA GLU A 480 87.96 153.15 47.24
C GLU A 480 89.26 153.67 46.62
N ALA A 481 89.51 153.41 45.33
CA ALA A 481 90.61 154.02 44.58
C ALA A 481 90.43 155.54 44.42
N GLU A 482 89.23 156.04 44.08
CA GLU A 482 88.91 157.48 44.06
C GLU A 482 89.08 158.13 45.46
N LEU A 483 88.69 157.42 46.53
CA LEU A 483 88.90 157.87 47.91
C LEU A 483 90.38 157.82 48.33
N GLN A 484 91.16 156.87 47.82
CA GLN A 484 92.61 156.86 47.97
C GLN A 484 93.28 158.00 47.21
N GLU A 485 92.83 158.33 46.00
CA GLU A 485 93.34 159.45 45.20
C GLU A 485 93.05 160.80 45.90
N LEU A 486 91.83 161.00 46.42
CA LEU A 486 91.48 162.15 47.26
C LEU A 486 92.27 162.20 48.58
N LYS A 487 92.66 161.05 49.14
CA LYS A 487 93.49 160.97 50.36
C LYS A 487 94.97 161.28 50.08
N VAL A 488 95.48 160.89 48.91
CA VAL A 488 96.86 161.17 48.46
C VAL A 488 97.08 162.66 48.16
N GLN A 489 96.04 163.40 47.77
CA GLN A 489 96.15 164.85 47.49
C GLN A 489 96.29 165.74 48.74
N LEU A 490 96.12 165.24 49.97
CA LEU A 490 96.15 166.06 51.19
C LEU A 490 97.22 165.69 52.24
N GLU A 491 98.15 164.76 51.95
CA GLU A 491 99.30 164.52 52.83
C GLU A 491 100.57 164.19 52.04
N ASN A 492 101.28 165.25 51.61
CA ASN A 492 102.55 165.16 50.90
C ASN A 492 103.69 165.70 51.79
N GLN A 493 104.77 164.90 51.93
CA GLN A 493 105.89 165.04 52.91
C GLN A 493 105.52 164.69 54.36
N VAL A 494 106.28 163.88 55.13
CA VAL A 494 107.61 163.22 54.97
C VAL A 494 107.71 162.17 56.12
N THR A 495 108.26 160.94 56.09
CA THR A 495 108.90 160.01 55.11
C THR A 495 108.50 158.54 55.50
N ILE A 496 109.15 157.37 55.29
CA ILE A 496 110.53 156.93 54.95
C ILE A 496 110.58 155.46 54.42
N GLN A 497 111.79 154.96 54.14
CA GLN A 497 112.29 153.58 53.84
C GLN A 497 111.38 152.34 54.09
N GLY A 498 111.45 151.25 53.31
CA GLY A 498 112.26 150.95 52.10
C GLY A 498 112.49 149.42 51.85
N SER A 499 113.00 149.03 50.65
CA SER A 499 113.30 147.65 50.17
C SER A 499 112.07 146.74 49.91
N GLY A 500 111.98 145.82 48.93
CA GLY A 500 112.83 145.30 47.82
C GLY A 500 112.32 143.89 47.37
N SER A 501 112.66 143.23 46.25
CA SER A 501 113.41 143.55 45.00
C SER A 501 113.37 142.32 44.02
N GLU A 502 113.64 142.51 42.71
CA GLU A 502 114.00 141.48 41.67
C GLU A 502 112.90 140.46 41.21
N THR A 503 112.87 139.86 40.00
CA THR A 503 113.74 139.89 38.78
C THR A 503 112.99 139.57 37.45
N GLU A 504 113.52 140.11 36.34
CA GLU A 504 113.72 139.64 34.92
C GLU A 504 113.17 138.26 34.42
N SER A 505 113.06 137.93 33.10
CA SER A 505 113.75 138.43 31.88
C SER A 505 112.94 138.24 30.55
N GLU A 506 113.62 138.25 29.39
CA GLU A 506 113.08 138.60 28.04
C GLU A 506 112.82 137.44 27.02
N GLN A 507 112.92 137.74 25.71
CA GLN A 507 112.63 136.95 24.48
C GLN A 507 113.87 136.10 24.04
N PRO A 508 114.08 135.65 22.76
CA PRO A 508 113.24 135.45 21.55
C PRO A 508 113.44 134.08 20.80
N PHE A 509 112.87 133.97 19.60
CA PHE A 509 113.15 133.06 18.45
C PHE A 509 114.28 131.99 18.50
N GLU A 510 113.97 130.74 18.12
CA GLU A 510 114.54 130.00 16.95
C GLU A 510 114.03 128.53 16.79
N SER A 511 113.65 128.11 15.56
CA SER A 511 113.82 126.76 14.94
C SER A 511 112.72 126.40 13.90
N LEU A 512 112.85 126.86 12.65
CA LEU A 512 111.86 126.64 11.56
C LEU A 512 111.96 125.24 10.88
N GLU A 513 112.50 124.23 11.56
CA GLU A 513 112.70 122.87 11.00
C GLU A 513 111.70 121.82 11.53
N LYS A 514 110.92 122.14 12.57
CA LYS A 514 109.99 121.19 13.19
C LYS A 514 108.67 121.06 12.42
N ASP A 515 108.15 122.17 11.91
CA ASP A 515 106.82 122.22 11.26
C ASP A 515 106.80 121.44 9.92
N SER A 516 107.92 121.40 9.21
CA SER A 516 108.10 120.62 7.97
C SER A 516 108.01 119.11 8.19
N LEU A 517 108.40 118.63 9.38
CA LEU A 517 108.24 117.23 9.78
C LEU A 517 106.85 116.94 10.35
N LEU A 518 106.26 117.91 11.05
CA LEU A 518 104.92 117.78 11.64
C LEU A 518 103.86 117.66 10.54
N LEU A 519 103.90 118.50 9.50
CA LEU A 519 102.97 118.41 8.36
C LEU A 519 103.01 117.03 7.67
N ARG A 520 104.20 116.43 7.54
CA ARG A 520 104.36 115.11 6.89
C ARG A 520 103.83 113.97 7.76
N LEU A 521 104.04 114.03 9.08
CA LEU A 521 103.40 113.09 10.01
C LEU A 521 101.87 113.25 10.01
N GLU A 522 101.37 114.48 9.85
CA GLU A 522 99.93 114.74 9.78
C GLU A 522 99.30 114.26 8.47
N GLU A 523 99.98 114.38 7.32
CA GLU A 523 99.54 113.72 6.07
C GLU A 523 99.52 112.19 6.18
N GLU A 524 100.53 111.57 6.80
CA GLU A 524 100.57 110.11 7.03
C GLU A 524 99.47 109.63 8.01
N LEU A 525 99.18 110.41 9.06
CA LEU A 525 98.05 110.17 9.96
C LEU A 525 96.69 110.37 9.26
N GLN A 526 96.57 111.37 8.38
CA GLN A 526 95.35 111.61 7.63
C GLN A 526 95.12 110.50 6.58
N GLN A 527 96.16 110.01 5.90
CA GLN A 527 96.07 108.86 5.00
C GLN A 527 95.68 107.58 5.74
N THR A 528 96.33 107.26 6.85
CA THR A 528 96.00 106.06 7.64
C THR A 528 94.60 106.13 8.24
N ARG A 529 94.14 107.31 8.69
CA ARG A 529 92.77 107.54 9.14
C ARG A 529 91.73 107.35 8.03
N ASN A 530 91.98 107.94 6.86
CA ASN A 530 91.08 107.80 5.71
C ASN A 530 91.03 106.35 5.22
N HIS A 531 92.17 105.66 5.14
CA HIS A 531 92.23 104.24 4.77
C HIS A 531 91.52 103.36 5.81
N GLY A 532 91.65 103.66 7.11
CA GLY A 532 90.94 102.96 8.18
C GLY A 532 89.42 103.09 8.07
N ASN A 533 88.92 104.31 7.85
CA ASN A 533 87.50 104.57 7.61
C ASN A 533 86.99 103.80 6.37
N GLU A 534 87.73 103.87 5.26
CA GLU A 534 87.38 103.20 4.01
C GLU A 534 87.40 101.66 4.15
N LEU A 535 88.30 101.11 4.99
CA LEU A 535 88.29 99.68 5.35
C LEU A 535 87.06 99.33 6.20
N GLN A 536 86.70 100.18 7.16
CA GLN A 536 85.56 99.96 8.05
C GLN A 536 84.23 100.02 7.29
N GLU A 537 84.07 100.93 6.33
CA GLU A 537 82.94 100.98 5.40
C GLU A 537 82.89 99.74 4.51
N LYS A 538 84.03 99.30 3.95
CA LYS A 538 84.13 98.04 3.17
C LYS A 538 83.86 96.78 4.01
N MET A 539 84.09 96.82 5.33
CA MET A 539 83.70 95.74 6.24
C MET A 539 82.20 95.78 6.58
N ALA A 540 81.63 96.96 6.82
CA ALA A 540 80.19 97.14 7.05
C ALA A 540 79.37 96.69 5.83
N ALA A 541 79.71 97.17 4.64
CA ALA A 541 79.06 96.78 3.39
C ALA A 541 79.18 95.27 3.11
N LYS A 542 80.30 94.63 3.50
CA LYS A 542 80.45 93.16 3.43
C LYS A 542 79.60 92.43 4.46
N ALA A 543 79.43 92.94 5.66
CA ALA A 543 78.57 92.36 6.69
C ALA A 543 77.09 92.44 6.30
N GLU A 544 76.65 93.57 5.74
CA GLU A 544 75.30 93.74 5.18
C GLU A 544 75.07 92.84 3.96
N ALA A 545 76.04 92.75 3.04
CA ALA A 545 75.99 91.81 1.92
C ALA A 545 75.94 90.34 2.37
N PHE A 546 76.60 89.99 3.48
CA PHE A 546 76.52 88.65 4.06
C PHE A 546 75.15 88.38 4.70
N SER A 547 74.64 89.29 5.54
CA SER A 547 73.34 89.13 6.22
C SER A 547 72.13 89.20 5.27
N THR A 548 72.30 89.81 4.09
CA THR A 548 71.29 89.76 3.01
C THR A 548 71.40 88.46 2.20
N ALA A 549 72.61 87.97 1.90
CA ALA A 549 72.80 86.66 1.27
C ALA A 549 72.30 85.50 2.16
N GLU A 550 72.53 85.58 3.46
CA GLU A 550 72.08 84.63 4.49
C GLU A 550 70.55 84.56 4.55
N ARG A 551 69.85 85.70 4.66
CA ARG A 551 68.37 85.75 4.58
C ARG A 551 67.84 85.21 3.25
N LEU A 552 68.53 85.45 2.14
CA LEU A 552 68.14 84.90 0.84
C LEU A 552 68.36 83.37 0.77
N SER A 553 69.33 82.80 1.49
CA SER A 553 69.45 81.34 1.60
C SER A 553 68.42 80.73 2.53
N GLU A 554 68.12 81.38 3.67
CA GLU A 554 67.03 80.98 4.58
C GLU A 554 65.68 81.00 3.86
N GLN A 555 65.39 82.05 3.10
CA GLN A 555 64.17 82.16 2.29
C GLN A 555 64.12 81.04 1.24
N ARG A 556 65.21 80.77 0.51
CA ARG A 556 65.27 79.66 -0.45
C ARG A 556 65.06 78.29 0.20
N GLU A 557 65.57 78.07 1.41
CA GLU A 557 65.35 76.82 2.15
C GLU A 557 63.90 76.70 2.63
N ALA A 558 63.28 77.80 3.08
CA ALA A 558 61.87 77.84 3.45
C ALA A 558 60.94 77.61 2.24
N GLU A 559 61.23 78.23 1.09
CA GLU A 559 60.53 78.01 -0.18
C GLU A 559 60.63 76.56 -0.64
N LEU A 560 61.81 75.93 -0.54
CA LEU A 560 62.01 74.52 -0.89
C LEU A 560 61.28 73.57 0.06
N LYS A 561 61.27 73.84 1.38
CA LYS A 561 60.50 73.05 2.35
C LYS A 561 59.00 73.18 2.12
N ALA A 562 58.51 74.39 1.86
CA ALA A 562 57.11 74.62 1.51
C ALA A 562 56.74 73.84 0.23
N ALA A 563 57.52 73.97 -0.83
CA ALA A 563 57.30 73.23 -2.10
C ALA A 563 57.37 71.70 -1.93
N LEU A 564 58.22 71.19 -1.04
CA LEU A 564 58.26 69.76 -0.70
C LEU A 564 56.94 69.32 -0.05
N THR A 565 56.50 69.99 1.02
CA THR A 565 55.24 69.65 1.71
C THR A 565 53.99 69.84 0.82
N ASP A 566 54.02 70.84 -0.07
CA ASP A 566 53.01 71.08 -1.11
C ASP A 566 52.99 69.98 -2.19
N SER A 567 54.13 69.32 -2.46
CA SER A 567 54.19 68.12 -3.30
C SER A 567 53.70 66.86 -2.55
N GLU A 568 54.11 66.66 -1.30
CA GLU A 568 53.74 65.51 -0.47
C GLU A 568 52.22 65.47 -0.21
N THR A 569 51.62 66.62 0.12
CA THR A 569 50.17 66.74 0.30
C THR A 569 49.39 66.51 -0.99
N ARG A 570 49.90 66.97 -2.15
CA ARG A 570 49.32 66.62 -3.46
C ARG A 570 49.41 65.13 -3.77
N PHE A 571 50.53 64.48 -3.48
CA PHE A 571 50.66 63.02 -3.66
C PHE A 571 49.72 62.24 -2.72
N ALA A 572 49.55 62.68 -1.47
CA ALA A 572 48.61 62.09 -0.52
C ALA A 572 47.15 62.24 -0.98
N ALA A 573 46.75 63.42 -1.47
CA ALA A 573 45.43 63.66 -2.05
C ALA A 573 45.20 62.78 -3.30
N LEU A 574 46.15 62.75 -4.23
CA LEU A 574 46.05 61.93 -5.44
C LEU A 574 45.96 60.42 -5.13
N ARG A 575 46.63 59.95 -4.06
CA ARG A 575 46.53 58.56 -3.58
C ARG A 575 45.12 58.25 -3.07
N LEU A 576 44.52 59.17 -2.30
CA LEU A 576 43.13 59.05 -1.81
C LEU A 576 42.11 59.07 -2.95
N ASP A 577 42.24 59.99 -3.91
CA ASP A 577 41.35 60.06 -5.08
C ASP A 577 41.43 58.79 -5.95
N PHE A 578 42.64 58.24 -6.13
CA PHE A 578 42.84 56.98 -6.83
C PHE A 578 42.24 55.78 -6.08
N GLN A 579 42.43 55.73 -4.75
CA GLN A 579 41.82 54.71 -3.89
C GLN A 579 40.29 54.76 -3.91
N ALA A 580 39.71 55.95 -3.79
CA ALA A 580 38.27 56.16 -3.89
C ALA A 580 37.73 55.75 -5.27
N SER A 581 38.43 56.10 -6.35
CA SER A 581 38.08 55.70 -7.71
C SER A 581 38.08 54.17 -7.88
N LEU A 582 39.10 53.48 -7.37
CA LEU A 582 39.18 52.02 -7.40
C LEU A 582 38.07 51.36 -6.57
N GLN A 583 37.73 51.90 -5.40
CA GLN A 583 36.68 51.33 -4.55
C GLN A 583 35.26 51.60 -5.09
N VAL A 584 35.06 52.67 -5.86
CA VAL A 584 33.83 52.89 -6.65
C VAL A 584 33.73 51.88 -7.81
N LEU A 585 34.85 51.52 -8.45
CA LEU A 585 34.89 50.54 -9.53
C LEU A 585 34.73 49.09 -9.05
N PHE A 586 35.21 48.76 -7.84
CA PHE A 586 35.13 47.43 -7.24
C PHE A 586 34.56 47.44 -5.81
N PRO A 587 33.25 47.70 -5.60
CA PRO A 587 32.66 47.87 -4.27
C PRO A 587 32.75 46.66 -3.33
N GLY A 588 32.97 45.46 -3.87
CA GLY A 588 33.14 44.23 -3.09
C GLY A 588 34.54 44.04 -2.49
N VAL A 589 35.53 44.84 -2.89
CA VAL A 589 36.93 44.67 -2.45
C VAL A 589 37.30 45.76 -1.44
N SER A 590 37.66 45.32 -0.23
CA SER A 590 38.14 46.19 0.84
C SER A 590 39.48 45.72 1.38
N VAL A 591 40.41 46.67 1.51
CA VAL A 591 41.81 46.55 1.94
C VAL A 591 42.17 47.80 2.74
N GLU A 592 42.97 47.65 3.79
CA GLU A 592 43.29 48.73 4.74
C GLU A 592 44.29 49.76 4.15
N ALA A 593 44.02 51.05 4.39
CA ALA A 593 44.57 52.16 3.60
C ALA A 593 46.00 52.61 3.98
N GLU A 594 46.61 52.01 5.01
CA GLU A 594 47.85 52.50 5.62
C GLU A 594 49.11 51.74 5.18
N GLN A 595 48.96 50.57 4.54
CA GLN A 595 50.10 49.77 4.08
C GLN A 595 50.61 50.30 2.72
N ASN A 596 51.94 50.37 2.55
CA ASN A 596 52.54 50.80 1.27
C ASN A 596 52.19 49.85 0.11
N ASP A 597 51.97 48.58 0.42
CA ASP A 597 51.70 47.50 -0.54
C ASP A 597 50.19 47.30 -0.81
N TRP A 598 49.35 48.21 -0.31
CA TRP A 598 47.88 48.20 -0.42
C TRP A 598 47.38 47.90 -1.84
N LEU A 599 48.01 48.46 -2.87
CA LEU A 599 47.58 48.32 -4.26
C LEU A 599 47.79 46.89 -4.80
N GLU A 600 48.84 46.19 -4.35
CA GLU A 600 49.12 44.80 -4.74
C GLU A 600 48.12 43.86 -4.04
N LEU A 601 47.87 44.07 -2.75
CA LEU A 601 46.82 43.37 -1.99
C LEU A 601 45.41 43.60 -2.57
N PHE A 602 45.10 44.83 -2.99
CA PHE A 602 43.83 45.15 -3.67
C PHE A 602 43.71 44.40 -5.00
N THR A 603 44.76 44.42 -5.83
CA THR A 603 44.79 43.72 -7.12
C THR A 603 44.65 42.21 -6.95
N GLN A 604 45.37 41.62 -5.99
CA GLN A 604 45.26 40.20 -5.64
C GLN A 604 43.83 39.85 -5.23
N LYS A 605 43.17 40.68 -4.41
CA LYS A 605 41.83 40.43 -3.88
C LYS A 605 40.71 40.66 -4.91
N VAL A 606 40.92 41.55 -5.88
CA VAL A 606 40.07 41.63 -7.09
C VAL A 606 40.14 40.31 -7.87
N GLU A 607 41.33 39.81 -8.19
CA GLU A 607 41.50 38.57 -8.95
C GLU A 607 40.97 37.34 -8.19
N GLN A 608 41.12 37.32 -6.86
CA GLN A 608 40.52 36.30 -5.98
C GLN A 608 38.98 36.33 -6.05
N SER A 609 38.37 37.51 -5.91
CA SER A 609 36.90 37.66 -6.01
C SER A 609 36.34 37.29 -7.38
N LYS A 610 37.13 37.47 -8.44
CA LYS A 610 36.80 37.03 -9.81
C LYS A 610 36.84 35.50 -9.93
N ILE A 611 37.88 34.84 -9.41
CA ILE A 611 37.96 33.36 -9.41
C ILE A 611 36.82 32.76 -8.56
N GLU A 612 36.48 33.38 -7.42
CA GLU A 612 35.33 33.00 -6.58
C GLU A 612 33.99 33.20 -7.32
N ALA A 613 33.84 34.26 -8.12
CA ALA A 613 32.67 34.49 -8.95
C ALA A 613 32.57 33.51 -10.13
N GLU A 614 33.68 33.20 -10.82
CA GLU A 614 33.74 32.25 -11.93
C GLU A 614 33.45 30.81 -11.46
N THR A 615 34.01 30.40 -10.32
CA THR A 615 33.71 29.10 -9.69
C THR A 615 32.26 29.03 -9.21
N SER A 616 31.76 30.06 -8.54
CA SER A 616 30.34 30.15 -8.13
C SER A 616 29.39 30.10 -9.33
N HIS A 617 29.75 30.73 -10.46
CA HIS A 617 28.94 30.68 -11.69
C HIS A 617 28.96 29.28 -12.31
N SER A 618 30.11 28.61 -12.33
CA SER A 618 30.25 27.22 -12.79
C SER A 618 29.44 26.24 -11.91
N GLU A 619 29.46 26.41 -10.58
CA GLU A 619 28.60 25.65 -9.67
C GLU A 619 27.12 25.90 -9.92
N LEU A 620 26.71 27.15 -10.15
CA LEU A 620 25.31 27.49 -10.44
C LEU A 620 24.85 26.92 -11.79
N GLN A 621 25.70 26.94 -12.83
CA GLN A 621 25.42 26.26 -14.11
C GLN A 621 25.30 24.74 -13.93
N SER A 622 26.19 24.14 -13.15
CA SER A 622 26.15 22.70 -12.84
C SER A 622 24.86 22.31 -12.11
N ARG A 623 24.48 23.07 -11.07
CA ARG A 623 23.22 22.86 -10.32
C ARG A 623 21.99 23.12 -11.18
N LEU A 624 22.03 24.06 -12.12
CA LEU A 624 20.95 24.28 -13.09
C LEU A 624 20.78 23.04 -13.99
N HIS A 625 21.87 22.53 -14.59
CA HIS A 625 21.83 21.31 -15.41
C HIS A 625 21.55 20.02 -14.62
N GLU A 626 21.75 20.02 -13.31
CA GLU A 626 21.30 18.95 -12.42
C GLU A 626 19.78 19.05 -12.15
N ALA A 627 19.26 20.27 -11.96
CA ALA A 627 17.83 20.52 -11.84
C ALA A 627 17.07 20.22 -13.13
N ASP A 628 17.61 20.62 -14.30
CA ASP A 628 17.05 20.31 -15.63
C ASP A 628 16.93 18.80 -15.84
N ARG A 629 17.97 18.02 -15.47
CA ARG A 629 17.94 16.55 -15.52
C ARG A 629 16.88 15.97 -14.59
N LYS A 630 16.85 16.41 -13.34
CA LYS A 630 15.85 15.94 -12.36
C LYS A 630 14.42 16.28 -12.79
N GLN A 631 14.21 17.42 -13.45
CA GLN A 631 12.91 17.76 -14.03
C GLN A 631 12.55 16.82 -15.20
N ALA A 632 13.49 16.53 -16.10
CA ALA A 632 13.27 15.59 -17.20
C ALA A 632 13.04 14.14 -16.72
N GLU A 633 13.73 13.72 -15.64
CA GLU A 633 13.53 12.42 -14.99
C GLU A 633 12.14 12.33 -14.34
N LEU A 634 11.70 13.36 -13.62
CA LEU A 634 10.35 13.44 -13.04
C LEU A 634 9.24 13.55 -14.10
N GLU A 635 9.51 14.22 -15.22
CA GLU A 635 8.60 14.28 -16.37
C GLU A 635 8.48 12.90 -17.04
N ALA A 636 9.58 12.17 -17.20
CA ALA A 636 9.58 10.80 -17.70
C ALA A 636 8.88 9.82 -16.74
N GLU A 637 9.04 9.97 -15.41
CA GLU A 637 8.34 9.18 -14.40
C GLU A 637 6.82 9.47 -14.36
N SER A 638 6.44 10.75 -14.52
CA SER A 638 5.04 11.19 -14.72
C SER A 638 4.43 10.58 -15.98
N ASP A 639 5.16 10.60 -17.09
CA ASP A 639 4.75 9.98 -18.36
C ASP A 639 4.65 8.46 -18.28
N HIS A 640 5.56 7.80 -17.56
CA HIS A 640 5.49 6.35 -17.32
C HIS A 640 4.29 6.01 -16.43
N SER A 641 4.07 6.75 -15.35
CA SER A 641 2.90 6.60 -14.47
C SER A 641 1.59 6.79 -15.23
N ARG A 642 1.54 7.76 -16.16
CA ARG A 642 0.36 8.01 -17.02
C ARG A 642 0.08 6.85 -17.97
N LYS A 643 1.13 6.22 -18.53
CA LYS A 643 1.01 5.01 -19.38
C LYS A 643 0.52 3.81 -18.57
N LEU A 644 1.08 3.56 -17.39
CA LEU A 644 0.62 2.50 -16.49
C LEU A 644 -0.84 2.67 -16.06
N LEU A 645 -1.30 3.91 -15.85
CA LEU A 645 -2.72 4.21 -15.60
C LEU A 645 -3.59 3.91 -16.83
N GLN A 646 -3.17 4.29 -18.04
CA GLN A 646 -3.90 3.96 -19.28
C GLN A 646 -3.97 2.45 -19.54
N GLU A 647 -2.89 1.71 -19.26
CA GLU A 647 -2.86 0.25 -19.35
C GLU A 647 -3.81 -0.39 -18.33
N ALA A 648 -3.80 0.08 -17.08
CA ALA A 648 -4.73 -0.38 -16.03
C ALA A 648 -6.20 -0.05 -16.35
N GLU A 649 -6.49 1.12 -16.91
CA GLU A 649 -7.83 1.49 -17.40
C GLU A 649 -8.28 0.58 -18.55
N ALA A 650 -7.39 0.27 -19.50
CA ALA A 650 -7.68 -0.65 -20.59
C ALA A 650 -7.93 -2.10 -20.10
N GLU A 651 -7.17 -2.59 -19.11
CA GLU A 651 -7.43 -3.89 -18.47
C GLU A 651 -8.77 -3.89 -17.73
N LEU A 652 -9.12 -2.82 -17.01
CA LEU A 652 -10.40 -2.68 -16.33
C LEU A 652 -11.57 -2.65 -17.32
N GLU A 653 -11.44 -1.97 -18.46
CA GLU A 653 -12.43 -2.04 -19.54
C GLU A 653 -12.53 -3.45 -20.16
N ALA A 654 -11.41 -4.15 -20.37
CA ALA A 654 -11.41 -5.50 -20.93
C ALA A 654 -12.08 -6.50 -19.97
N LEU A 655 -11.78 -6.42 -18.66
CA LEU A 655 -12.46 -7.17 -17.62
C LEU A 655 -13.95 -6.83 -17.53
N ARG A 656 -14.32 -5.56 -17.74
CA ARG A 656 -15.72 -5.13 -17.79
C ARG A 656 -16.45 -5.74 -18.99
N ARG A 657 -15.92 -5.61 -20.21
CA ARG A 657 -16.49 -6.20 -21.43
C ARG A 657 -16.68 -7.71 -21.28
N ARG A 658 -15.64 -8.42 -20.83
CA ARG A 658 -15.71 -9.86 -20.52
C ARG A 658 -16.77 -10.20 -19.46
N SER A 659 -16.92 -9.39 -18.41
CA SER A 659 -17.97 -9.58 -17.41
C SER A 659 -19.38 -9.33 -17.97
N GLU A 660 -19.53 -8.44 -18.94
CA GLU A 660 -20.81 -8.18 -19.63
C GLU A 660 -21.12 -9.29 -20.66
N GLU A 661 -20.11 -9.81 -21.35
CA GLU A 661 -20.18 -11.03 -22.19
C GLU A 661 -20.60 -12.26 -21.37
N ASP A 662 -19.91 -12.55 -20.26
CA ASP A 662 -20.24 -13.68 -19.37
C ASP A 662 -21.68 -13.56 -18.84
N LYS A 663 -22.13 -12.36 -18.44
CA LYS A 663 -23.53 -12.10 -18.04
C LYS A 663 -24.51 -12.38 -19.18
N ASN A 664 -24.17 -12.04 -20.41
CA ASN A 664 -25.03 -12.30 -21.58
C ASN A 664 -25.08 -13.79 -21.93
N VAL A 665 -23.96 -14.52 -21.83
CA VAL A 665 -23.91 -15.97 -21.97
C VAL A 665 -24.75 -16.67 -20.89
N TRP A 666 -24.70 -16.21 -19.64
CA TRP A 666 -25.56 -16.72 -18.57
C TRP A 666 -27.04 -16.38 -18.80
N ARG A 667 -27.36 -15.16 -19.26
CA ARG A 667 -28.73 -14.77 -19.64
C ARG A 667 -29.28 -15.68 -20.75
N GLN A 668 -28.49 -15.97 -21.78
CA GLN A 668 -28.87 -16.91 -22.84
C GLN A 668 -29.13 -18.31 -22.26
N LYS A 669 -28.19 -18.87 -21.49
CA LYS A 669 -28.34 -20.19 -20.85
C LYS A 669 -29.60 -20.28 -19.98
N MET A 670 -29.95 -19.22 -19.25
CA MET A 670 -31.20 -19.16 -18.48
C MET A 670 -32.43 -19.19 -19.40
N SER A 671 -32.45 -18.40 -20.48
CA SER A 671 -33.58 -18.43 -21.44
C SER A 671 -33.71 -19.78 -22.15
N GLU A 672 -32.61 -20.45 -22.48
CA GLU A 672 -32.64 -21.81 -23.02
C GLU A 672 -33.14 -22.84 -22.00
N ALA A 673 -32.75 -22.71 -20.72
CA ALA A 673 -33.24 -23.57 -19.66
C ALA A 673 -34.74 -23.35 -19.39
N GLU A 674 -35.21 -22.12 -19.50
CA GLU A 674 -36.62 -21.76 -19.38
C GLU A 674 -37.45 -22.27 -20.56
N GLN A 675 -36.94 -22.21 -21.79
CA GLN A 675 -37.56 -22.85 -22.97
C GLN A 675 -37.59 -24.38 -22.85
N LYS A 676 -36.53 -25.01 -22.32
CA LYS A 676 -36.48 -26.46 -22.04
C LYS A 676 -37.47 -26.85 -20.94
N LYS A 677 -37.64 -26.02 -19.90
CA LYS A 677 -38.70 -26.17 -18.89
C LYS A 677 -40.09 -26.06 -19.51
N GLN A 678 -40.34 -25.04 -20.35
CA GLN A 678 -41.64 -24.84 -20.96
C GLN A 678 -42.03 -26.01 -21.88
N THR A 679 -41.13 -26.43 -22.77
CA THR A 679 -41.40 -27.58 -23.66
C THR A 679 -41.61 -28.90 -22.92
N VAL A 680 -41.07 -29.07 -21.70
CA VAL A 680 -41.40 -30.20 -20.81
C VAL A 680 -42.78 -30.03 -20.16
N LEU A 681 -43.19 -28.81 -19.79
CA LEU A 681 -44.55 -28.54 -19.30
C LEU A 681 -45.58 -28.78 -20.40
N ASP A 682 -45.32 -28.34 -21.63
CA ASP A 682 -46.20 -28.56 -22.79
C ASP A 682 -46.36 -30.08 -23.09
N GLN A 683 -45.28 -30.85 -22.95
CA GLN A 683 -45.32 -32.33 -23.07
C GLN A 683 -46.08 -33.00 -21.93
N LEU A 684 -45.96 -32.50 -20.69
CA LEU A 684 -46.72 -33.00 -19.55
C LEU A 684 -48.22 -32.71 -19.70
N GLN A 685 -48.59 -31.53 -20.22
CA GLN A 685 -49.98 -31.20 -20.56
C GLN A 685 -50.54 -32.11 -21.65
N LEU A 686 -49.77 -32.38 -22.72
CA LEU A 686 -50.20 -33.32 -23.76
C LEU A 686 -50.42 -34.74 -23.22
N LEU A 687 -49.53 -35.23 -22.35
CA LEU A 687 -49.69 -36.53 -21.69
C LEU A 687 -50.86 -36.55 -20.69
N GLU A 688 -51.11 -35.44 -20.00
CA GLU A 688 -52.28 -35.29 -19.13
C GLU A 688 -53.59 -35.32 -19.94
N ASP A 689 -53.67 -34.59 -21.06
CA ASP A 689 -54.81 -34.64 -22.00
C ASP A 689 -55.02 -36.04 -22.59
N GLU A 690 -53.95 -36.77 -22.91
CA GLU A 690 -54.05 -38.16 -23.38
C GLU A 690 -54.52 -39.13 -22.28
N VAL A 691 -54.08 -38.93 -21.03
CA VAL A 691 -54.56 -39.70 -19.88
C VAL A 691 -56.02 -39.38 -19.54
N GLN A 692 -56.45 -38.11 -19.65
CA GLN A 692 -57.84 -37.72 -19.49
C GLN A 692 -58.72 -38.31 -20.60
N ARG A 693 -58.27 -38.27 -21.86
CA ARG A 693 -58.94 -38.91 -23.00
C ARG A 693 -58.99 -40.44 -22.88
N GLY A 694 -57.95 -41.05 -22.31
CA GLY A 694 -57.90 -42.46 -21.97
C GLY A 694 -58.89 -42.84 -20.86
N ARG A 695 -59.03 -41.98 -19.83
CA ARG A 695 -60.05 -42.14 -18.78
C ARG A 695 -61.46 -42.07 -19.37
N THR A 696 -61.80 -41.04 -20.14
CA THR A 696 -63.14 -40.91 -20.71
C THR A 696 -63.48 -42.08 -21.63
N GLY A 697 -62.55 -42.52 -22.50
CA GLY A 697 -62.75 -43.75 -23.30
C GLY A 697 -62.90 -45.03 -22.45
N MET A 698 -62.29 -45.10 -21.26
CA MET A 698 -62.49 -46.21 -20.32
C MET A 698 -63.86 -46.12 -19.60
N GLU A 699 -64.38 -44.91 -19.38
CA GLU A 699 -65.73 -44.67 -18.85
C GLU A 699 -66.80 -44.97 -19.92
N ASP A 700 -66.58 -44.58 -21.18
CA ASP A 700 -67.46 -44.91 -22.32
C ASP A 700 -67.51 -46.42 -22.57
N THR A 701 -66.36 -47.11 -22.60
CA THR A 701 -66.32 -48.57 -22.76
C THR A 701 -66.84 -49.32 -21.54
N ARG A 702 -66.88 -48.68 -20.36
CA ARG A 702 -67.60 -49.20 -19.19
C ARG A 702 -69.11 -49.06 -19.37
N GLN A 703 -69.62 -47.89 -19.75
CA GLN A 703 -71.03 -47.66 -20.03
C GLN A 703 -71.53 -48.62 -21.13
N LEU A 704 -70.75 -48.83 -22.18
CA LEU A 704 -71.07 -49.79 -23.25
C LEU A 704 -71.16 -51.23 -22.73
N LYS A 705 -70.29 -51.66 -21.79
CA LYS A 705 -70.38 -52.98 -21.15
C LYS A 705 -71.60 -53.11 -20.24
N GLU A 706 -71.95 -52.05 -19.50
CA GLU A 706 -73.15 -52.03 -18.65
C GLU A 706 -74.43 -52.09 -19.52
N GLN A 707 -74.45 -51.45 -20.70
CA GLN A 707 -75.50 -51.62 -21.70
C GLN A 707 -75.53 -53.02 -22.32
N LEU A 708 -74.36 -53.59 -22.65
CA LEU A 708 -74.26 -54.95 -23.22
C LEU A 708 -74.78 -56.00 -22.25
N MET A 709 -74.40 -55.92 -20.97
CA MET A 709 -74.91 -56.78 -19.90
C MET A 709 -76.42 -56.67 -19.75
N LEU A 710 -77.00 -55.48 -19.88
CA LEU A 710 -78.45 -55.28 -19.83
C LEU A 710 -79.16 -55.93 -21.03
N LEU A 711 -78.57 -55.86 -22.22
CA LEU A 711 -79.10 -56.54 -23.43
C LEU A 711 -78.93 -58.06 -23.35
N GLU A 712 -77.81 -58.55 -22.80
CA GLU A 712 -77.54 -59.97 -22.58
C GLU A 712 -78.56 -60.56 -21.58
N ALA A 713 -78.79 -59.90 -20.44
CA ALA A 713 -79.82 -60.30 -19.48
C ALA A 713 -81.26 -60.22 -20.05
N GLN A 714 -81.53 -59.30 -20.98
CA GLN A 714 -82.81 -59.27 -21.72
C GLN A 714 -82.93 -60.46 -22.69
N LEU A 715 -81.85 -60.86 -23.36
CA LEU A 715 -81.83 -62.02 -24.25
C LEU A 715 -81.92 -63.33 -23.46
N GLU A 716 -81.23 -63.46 -22.33
CA GLU A 716 -81.40 -64.60 -21.41
C GLU A 716 -82.86 -64.72 -20.95
N LYS A 717 -83.47 -63.61 -20.51
CA LYS A 717 -84.89 -63.57 -20.13
C LYS A 717 -85.84 -63.92 -21.28
N GLN A 718 -85.53 -63.55 -22.52
CA GLN A 718 -86.29 -63.99 -23.69
C GLN A 718 -86.08 -65.47 -24.02
N LEU A 719 -84.89 -66.03 -23.78
CA LEU A 719 -84.62 -67.47 -23.93
C LEU A 719 -85.31 -68.29 -22.85
N GLU A 720 -85.36 -67.80 -21.60
CA GLU A 720 -86.16 -68.39 -20.53
C GLU A 720 -87.65 -68.34 -20.86
N GLU A 721 -88.18 -67.17 -21.24
CA GLU A 721 -89.59 -67.03 -21.64
C GLU A 721 -89.96 -67.90 -22.84
N ALA A 722 -89.07 -68.04 -23.82
CA ALA A 722 -89.23 -68.96 -24.95
C ALA A 722 -89.16 -70.43 -24.51
N GLY A 723 -88.28 -70.78 -23.57
CA GLY A 723 -88.17 -72.11 -22.96
C GLY A 723 -89.44 -72.48 -22.20
N PHE A 724 -89.93 -71.61 -21.31
CA PHE A 724 -91.22 -71.79 -20.63
C PHE A 724 -92.39 -71.90 -21.61
N ALA A 725 -92.37 -71.13 -22.71
CA ALA A 725 -93.37 -71.24 -23.77
C ALA A 725 -93.26 -72.55 -24.56
N GLN A 726 -92.06 -73.10 -24.74
CA GLN A 726 -91.84 -74.41 -25.35
C GLN A 726 -92.31 -75.53 -24.42
N SER A 727 -91.90 -75.56 -23.15
CA SER A 727 -92.35 -76.57 -22.19
C SER A 727 -93.88 -76.58 -22.06
N ARG A 728 -94.53 -75.40 -22.00
CA ARG A 728 -96.01 -75.32 -22.03
C ARG A 728 -96.63 -75.84 -23.33
N ARG A 729 -95.96 -75.72 -24.49
CA ARG A 729 -96.42 -76.32 -25.76
C ARG A 729 -96.25 -77.84 -25.75
N GLU A 730 -95.19 -78.35 -25.14
CA GLU A 730 -94.92 -79.78 -24.98
C GLU A 730 -95.91 -80.42 -23.99
N GLU A 731 -96.17 -79.79 -22.84
CA GLU A 731 -97.24 -80.16 -21.88
C GLU A 731 -98.61 -80.16 -22.57
N LEU A 732 -98.95 -79.12 -23.34
CA LEU A 732 -100.20 -79.06 -24.11
C LEU A 732 -100.27 -80.12 -25.23
N ALA A 733 -99.13 -80.53 -25.80
CA ALA A 733 -99.08 -81.61 -26.79
C ALA A 733 -99.27 -82.98 -26.12
N GLN A 734 -98.65 -83.21 -24.95
CA GLN A 734 -98.84 -84.41 -24.13
C GLN A 734 -100.30 -84.53 -23.67
N ALA A 735 -100.88 -83.47 -23.09
CA ALA A 735 -102.28 -83.47 -22.68
C ALA A 735 -103.25 -83.69 -23.86
N ARG A 736 -102.94 -83.17 -25.07
CA ARG A 736 -103.70 -83.49 -26.28
C ARG A 736 -103.56 -84.95 -26.70
N GLN A 737 -102.37 -85.54 -26.57
CA GLN A 737 -102.12 -86.94 -26.86
C GLN A 737 -102.86 -87.86 -25.86
N GLU A 738 -102.88 -87.52 -24.57
CA GLU A 738 -103.67 -88.20 -23.54
C GLU A 738 -105.18 -88.11 -23.82
N VAL A 739 -105.70 -86.93 -24.16
CA VAL A 739 -107.10 -86.74 -24.56
C VAL A 739 -107.45 -87.57 -25.81
N LEU A 740 -106.56 -87.64 -26.80
CA LEU A 740 -106.74 -88.51 -27.97
C LEU A 740 -106.71 -89.99 -27.59
N GLN A 741 -105.79 -90.42 -26.71
CA GLN A 741 -105.76 -91.80 -26.20
C GLN A 741 -107.08 -92.14 -25.48
N LEU A 742 -107.53 -91.29 -24.56
CA LEU A 742 -108.80 -91.43 -23.85
C LEU A 742 -110.01 -91.44 -24.81
N GLN A 743 -110.00 -90.64 -25.89
CA GLN A 743 -111.01 -90.72 -26.94
C GLN A 743 -110.96 -92.05 -27.71
N THR A 744 -109.79 -92.57 -28.06
CA THR A 744 -109.69 -93.90 -28.71
C THR A 744 -110.03 -95.06 -27.77
N GLU A 745 -109.85 -94.90 -26.46
CA GLU A 745 -110.31 -95.87 -25.46
C GLU A 745 -111.82 -95.79 -25.26
N ALA A 746 -112.41 -94.59 -25.14
CA ALA A 746 -113.85 -94.42 -25.10
C ALA A 746 -114.51 -94.94 -26.38
N GLY A 747 -113.90 -94.70 -27.54
CA GLY A 747 -114.28 -95.29 -28.82
C GLY A 747 -114.19 -96.81 -28.83
N ARG A 748 -113.11 -97.41 -28.29
CA ARG A 748 -112.99 -98.87 -28.14
C ARG A 748 -114.01 -99.45 -27.17
N ARG A 749 -114.30 -98.79 -26.04
CA ARG A 749 -115.31 -99.20 -25.06
C ARG A 749 -116.73 -99.10 -25.64
N SER A 750 -117.02 -98.07 -26.43
CA SER A 750 -118.27 -97.92 -27.18
C SER A 750 -118.42 -99.00 -28.26
N ALA A 751 -117.36 -99.26 -29.04
CA ALA A 751 -117.34 -100.34 -30.03
C ALA A 751 -117.47 -101.73 -29.37
N ALA A 752 -116.84 -101.94 -28.22
CA ALA A 752 -116.98 -103.17 -27.44
C ALA A 752 -118.41 -103.35 -26.92
N ALA A 753 -119.04 -102.31 -26.35
CA ALA A 753 -120.43 -102.36 -25.90
C ALA A 753 -121.41 -102.61 -27.07
N LEU A 754 -121.17 -102.02 -28.25
CA LEU A 754 -121.94 -102.32 -29.47
C LEU A 754 -121.72 -103.74 -29.97
N GLN A 755 -120.52 -104.30 -29.79
CA GLN A 755 -120.21 -105.69 -30.15
C GLN A 755 -120.76 -106.70 -29.13
N GLU A 756 -120.81 -106.34 -27.85
CA GLU A 756 -121.42 -107.10 -26.76
C GLU A 756 -122.95 -107.19 -26.96
N ALA A 757 -123.61 -106.06 -27.23
CA ALA A 757 -125.02 -106.03 -27.65
C ALA A 757 -125.28 -106.83 -28.95
N ALA A 758 -124.33 -106.84 -29.90
CA ALA A 758 -124.42 -107.63 -31.13
C ALA A 758 -124.11 -109.13 -30.94
N VAL A 759 -123.58 -109.54 -29.78
CA VAL A 759 -123.45 -110.94 -29.35
C VAL A 759 -124.68 -111.39 -28.56
N GLU A 760 -125.22 -110.52 -27.70
CA GLU A 760 -126.45 -110.76 -26.93
C GLU A 760 -127.65 -110.99 -27.86
N VAL A 761 -127.79 -110.19 -28.93
CA VAL A 761 -128.76 -110.39 -30.04
C VAL A 761 -128.53 -111.69 -30.83
N LYS A 762 -127.42 -112.41 -30.60
CA LYS A 762 -127.01 -113.59 -31.38
C LYS A 762 -127.08 -114.93 -30.65
N GLU A 763 -127.36 -114.93 -29.35
CA GLU A 763 -127.75 -116.16 -28.62
C GLU A 763 -129.29 -116.33 -28.54
N GLU A 764 -130.07 -115.26 -28.73
CA GLU A 764 -131.54 -115.32 -28.78
C GLU A 764 -132.13 -115.39 -30.22
N THR A 765 -131.86 -116.46 -30.98
CA THR A 765 -132.79 -116.91 -32.06
C THR A 765 -132.55 -118.35 -32.53
N PRO A 766 -133.53 -119.27 -32.38
CA PRO A 766 -133.46 -120.63 -32.91
C PRO A 766 -134.38 -120.87 -34.15
N VAL A 767 -133.92 -121.78 -35.03
CA VAL A 767 -134.60 -122.37 -36.21
C VAL A 767 -134.81 -121.42 -37.41
#